data_AF-A0A0D9WTF4-F1
#
_entry.id   AF-A0A0D9WTF4-F1
#
_cell.length_a   1.000
_cell.length_b   1.000
_cell.length_c   1.000
_cell.angle_alpha   90.00
_cell.angle_beta   90.00
_cell.angle_gamma   90.00
#
_symmetry.space_group_name_H-M   'P 1'
#
loop_
_entity.id
_entity.type
_entity.pdbx_description
1 polymer ?
#
loop_
_entity_poly.entity_id
_entity_poly.type
_entity_poly.pdbx_seq_one_letter_code
_entity_poly.pdbx_strand_id
1 'polypeptide(L)'
;MQSRGGGALGRRGFAALLAAAVIALALLCLFYGAAFAPTLRSRRLPLQRRFELAQSLPADLALSSLPVCDARYSELIPCLDRGLHNQLRLRLNLTLMEHYERHCPPPPRCLNCLIPPPAGYRVPIRWPRSRDEVWKANIPHTHLASEKSDQRWMVVNGDKINFPGGGTHFHTGADKYIVHLSQMLNFPNGKLNNGGNIRNVLDVGCGVASFGAYLLPLNIIAMSLAPNDVHENQIQFALERGIPSTLGVLGTRRLPYPSRSFELAHCSRCRIDWLQRDGILLLEVDRVLRPGGYFVYSSPEAYAMDPINRNIWRKMSDLTRRMCWQIASKEDQTVIWVKPLTNECYMKREPGTLPPMCDRDDDPDAAWNVTMKACVTPYSERVHKVKGSNLLPWPQRLTAPPPRLEELGISSNNFSEDNEIWHSRVIQYWKLMKSEIQKDSFRNVMDMNANLGGFAASLRKKDVWVMNVVPSTESGKLKIIYDRGLVGTVHNWCESFSTYPRTYDLLHSWLLFSEIENHGCSVEDLLIEMDRIMRPHGYAIIRDKVAVINYVKKLLPALRWDDWSSEICNAVAIAKIMNATLILPVLKQDQIWKDQTKFEDIFDVDYFINYLKDDVCIVRDIPDWFTEKDELFTSIKRTVKNIPKYASAQFYIDNVLPRIKEKKIMSIKPFVDRLGYGNVPMEINRLRCRVNYHALKFLPDIEEMADKLATRMRNRTGNVNPYMALHLRFEKGMVGLSFCDFAGTREEKAMMAEYRQKQWPRRYKNGSHLWPLALEKRKEGRCPLEPGEIGIILRAMGYTKETQIYVASGQVYGGSNRMAPLRNMFPNLVTKEDLASKEEIEHFKKHVTSLAALDFLVCLKSDVFVMTHGGNFAKLIIGFRRYMGRHRLKSIKPDKGLMSKFFGDPYMPWATFVEDVMITHQTRTGLPESTFPHYDLWENPLTPCMCRA
;
A
#
# COMPACT_ATOMS: atom_id res chain seq x y z
N MET A 1 26.04 -68.14 13.11
CA MET A 1 26.94 -67.11 13.71
C MET A 1 27.80 -66.58 12.55
N GLN A 2 28.09 -65.29 12.39
CA GLN A 2 28.08 -64.15 13.31
C GLN A 2 27.10 -63.04 12.88
N SER A 3 26.94 -61.97 13.67
CA SER A 3 25.97 -60.90 13.42
C SER A 3 26.47 -59.51 13.81
N ARG A 4 25.86 -58.49 13.19
CA ARG A 4 25.77 -57.06 13.61
C ARG A 4 27.00 -56.16 13.41
N GLY A 5 26.72 -54.99 12.83
CA GLY A 5 27.62 -53.84 12.68
C GLY A 5 26.83 -52.58 12.29
N GLY A 6 25.86 -52.17 13.11
CA GLY A 6 25.05 -50.97 12.87
C GLY A 6 25.72 -49.71 13.44
N GLY A 7 26.23 -48.83 12.58
CA GLY A 7 26.89 -47.59 12.98
C GLY A 7 25.90 -46.45 13.28
N ALA A 8 25.94 -45.91 14.51
CA ALA A 8 25.07 -44.81 14.92
C ALA A 8 25.54 -43.44 14.42
N LEU A 9 24.66 -42.69 13.76
CA LEU A 9 24.91 -41.28 13.43
C LEU A 9 24.69 -40.41 14.68
N GLY A 10 25.79 -39.95 15.29
CA GLY A 10 25.76 -39.28 16.60
C GLY A 10 24.97 -37.96 16.63
N ARG A 11 24.39 -37.63 17.80
CA ARG A 11 23.54 -36.44 18.06
C ARG A 11 24.07 -35.10 17.49
N ARG A 12 25.39 -34.94 17.35
CA ARG A 12 26.02 -33.73 16.76
C ARG A 12 25.73 -33.57 15.25
N GLY A 13 25.62 -34.66 14.49
CA GLY A 13 25.30 -34.61 13.05
C GLY A 13 23.87 -34.17 12.78
N PHE A 14 22.91 -34.64 13.58
CA PHE A 14 21.51 -34.25 13.47
C PHE A 14 21.28 -32.77 13.84
N ALA A 15 21.97 -32.28 14.88
CA ALA A 15 21.94 -30.86 15.26
C ALA A 15 22.51 -29.93 14.17
N ALA A 16 23.61 -30.34 13.50
CA ALA A 16 24.20 -29.57 12.40
C ALA A 16 23.27 -29.50 11.17
N LEU A 17 22.59 -30.60 10.84
CA LEU A 17 21.59 -30.63 9.77
C LEU A 17 20.34 -29.78 10.11
N LEU A 18 19.88 -29.81 11.36
CA LEU A 18 18.79 -28.92 11.81
C LEU A 18 19.19 -27.45 11.74
N ALA A 19 20.39 -27.09 12.21
CA ALA A 19 20.89 -25.72 12.15
C ALA A 19 21.04 -25.22 10.70
N ALA A 20 21.55 -26.05 9.79
CA ALA A 20 21.63 -25.73 8.37
C ALA A 20 20.24 -25.54 7.73
N ALA A 21 19.25 -26.36 8.09
CA ALA A 21 17.87 -26.21 7.62
C ALA A 21 17.20 -24.94 8.16
N VAL A 22 17.41 -24.62 9.45
CA VAL A 22 16.90 -23.38 10.08
C VAL A 22 17.55 -22.14 9.48
N ILE A 23 18.86 -22.15 9.21
CA ILE A 23 19.56 -21.05 8.53
C ILE A 23 19.08 -20.90 7.08
N ALA A 24 18.87 -22.00 6.35
CA ALA A 24 18.31 -21.96 5.00
C ALA A 24 16.86 -21.41 4.99
N LEU A 25 16.03 -21.80 5.95
CA LEU A 25 14.67 -21.26 6.13
C LEU A 25 14.69 -19.78 6.53
N ALA A 26 15.61 -19.36 7.41
CA ALA A 26 15.78 -17.96 7.79
C ALA A 26 16.21 -17.10 6.58
N LEU A 27 17.16 -17.57 5.77
CA LEU A 27 17.61 -16.89 4.56
C LEU A 27 16.51 -16.83 3.46
N LEU A 28 15.71 -17.89 3.30
CA LEU A 28 14.54 -17.90 2.43
C LEU A 28 13.47 -16.91 2.90
N CYS A 29 13.20 -16.86 4.20
CA CYS A 29 12.26 -15.91 4.78
C CYS A 29 12.69 -14.46 4.52
N LEU A 30 13.97 -14.11 4.71
CA LEU A 30 14.47 -12.73 4.60
C LEU A 30 14.27 -12.09 3.20
N PHE A 31 14.07 -12.88 2.14
CA PHE A 31 14.05 -12.39 0.75
C PHE A 31 12.71 -11.87 0.20
N TYR A 32 11.59 -12.03 0.92
CA TYR A 32 10.24 -11.76 0.39
C TYR A 32 9.49 -10.62 1.11
N GLY A 33 10.06 -9.41 1.14
CA GLY A 33 9.33 -8.18 1.44
C GLY A 33 9.21 -7.30 0.21
N ALA A 34 8.01 -6.79 -0.10
CA ALA A 34 7.76 -5.82 -1.17
C ALA A 34 7.03 -4.59 -0.62
N ALA A 35 7.23 -3.43 -1.25
CA ALA A 35 6.64 -2.14 -0.88
C ALA A 35 6.01 -1.45 -2.11
N PHE A 36 4.88 -0.76 -1.91
CA PHE A 36 4.01 -0.22 -2.98
C PHE A 36 3.29 1.06 -2.54
N ALA A 37 2.84 1.92 -3.47
CA ALA A 37 2.19 3.21 -3.20
C ALA A 37 1.10 3.63 -4.24
N PRO A 38 0.03 4.38 -3.85
CA PRO A 38 -1.06 4.81 -4.75
C PRO A 38 -1.06 6.30 -5.18
N THR A 39 -1.71 6.62 -6.33
CA THR A 39 -1.74 7.94 -7.01
C THR A 39 -3.16 8.55 -7.19
N LEU A 40 -3.29 9.82 -7.64
CA LEU A 40 -4.46 10.69 -7.38
C LEU A 40 -4.84 11.68 -8.51
N ARG A 41 -6.11 11.71 -9.01
CA ARG A 41 -6.74 12.96 -9.55
C ARG A 41 -8.26 12.99 -9.84
N SER A 42 -8.85 14.14 -9.48
CA SER A 42 -10.00 14.95 -10.00
C SER A 42 -11.18 14.33 -10.81
N ARG A 43 -12.42 14.70 -10.40
CA ARG A 43 -13.73 14.41 -11.04
C ARG A 43 -14.17 15.41 -12.12
N ARG A 44 -15.02 14.95 -13.04
CA ARG A 44 -16.32 15.58 -13.43
C ARG A 44 -17.40 14.49 -13.56
N LEU A 45 -18.67 14.88 -13.44
CA LEU A 45 -19.91 14.07 -13.37
C LEU A 45 -20.97 14.76 -14.27
N PRO A 46 -22.04 14.09 -14.76
CA PRO A 46 -23.12 13.50 -13.94
C PRO A 46 -23.55 12.08 -14.41
N LEU A 47 -24.81 11.66 -14.19
CA LEU A 47 -25.30 11.02 -12.94
C LEU A 47 -26.80 10.66 -13.09
N GLN A 48 -27.16 9.38 -13.27
CA GLN A 48 -28.55 8.93 -13.06
C GLN A 48 -28.71 7.43 -12.71
N ARG A 49 -29.59 7.23 -11.71
CA ARG A 49 -30.40 6.06 -11.24
C ARG A 49 -30.49 4.81 -12.15
N ARG A 50 -30.74 3.57 -11.66
CA ARG A 50 -31.23 3.07 -10.34
C ARG A 50 -30.88 1.57 -10.13
N PHE A 51 -31.14 1.07 -8.92
CA PHE A 51 -31.07 -0.33 -8.43
C PHE A 51 -31.64 -1.43 -9.36
N GLU A 52 -31.12 -2.66 -9.31
CA GLU A 52 -31.74 -3.77 -8.53
C GLU A 52 -30.89 -5.06 -8.36
N LEU A 53 -31.21 -5.79 -7.27
CA LEU A 53 -30.82 -7.13 -6.78
C LEU A 53 -29.37 -7.66 -6.89
N ALA A 54 -28.83 -8.00 -5.72
CA ALA A 54 -27.67 -8.88 -5.56
C ALA A 54 -28.09 -10.36 -5.47
N GLN A 55 -27.42 -11.24 -6.21
CA GLN A 55 -27.36 -12.69 -5.94
C GLN A 55 -25.94 -13.23 -6.22
N SER A 56 -25.37 -13.89 -5.21
CA SER A 56 -24.22 -14.82 -5.23
C SER A 56 -23.27 -14.82 -6.44
N LEU A 57 -22.07 -14.24 -6.29
CA LEU A 57 -20.95 -14.42 -7.21
C LEU A 57 -19.99 -15.53 -6.72
N PRO A 58 -19.66 -16.54 -7.55
CA PRO A 58 -18.67 -17.57 -7.20
C PRO A 58 -17.22 -17.05 -7.13
N ALA A 59 -16.42 -17.65 -6.24
CA ALA A 59 -15.10 -17.16 -5.80
C ALA A 59 -13.92 -17.38 -6.77
N ASP A 60 -14.07 -17.07 -8.07
CA ASP A 60 -12.96 -17.14 -9.06
C ASP A 60 -12.86 -15.91 -9.99
N LEU A 61 -13.55 -14.81 -9.65
CA LEU A 61 -13.44 -13.53 -10.37
C LEU A 61 -12.16 -12.77 -9.99
N ALA A 62 -11.16 -12.85 -10.87
CA ALA A 62 -9.92 -12.07 -10.75
C ALA A 62 -10.16 -10.56 -10.95
N LEU A 63 -10.38 -9.88 -9.82
CA LEU A 63 -10.42 -8.42 -9.65
C LEU A 63 -9.26 -7.74 -10.42
N SER A 64 -9.55 -6.95 -11.46
CA SER A 64 -8.49 -6.31 -12.28
C SER A 64 -8.66 -4.78 -12.48
N SER A 65 -9.56 -4.16 -11.71
CA SER A 65 -9.79 -2.72 -11.53
C SER A 65 -10.94 -2.55 -10.54
N LEU A 66 -10.67 -2.07 -9.33
CA LEU A 66 -11.75 -1.68 -8.43
C LEU A 66 -12.36 -0.35 -8.90
N PRO A 67 -13.70 -0.20 -8.90
CA PRO A 67 -14.34 1.08 -9.17
C PRO A 67 -13.95 2.09 -8.08
N VAL A 68 -13.97 3.38 -8.39
CA VAL A 68 -13.78 4.43 -7.39
C VAL A 68 -15.14 4.74 -6.77
N CYS A 69 -15.23 4.76 -5.43
CA CYS A 69 -16.47 5.08 -4.73
C CYS A 69 -16.95 6.51 -5.06
N ASP A 70 -18.22 6.82 -4.79
CA ASP A 70 -18.67 8.21 -4.85
C ASP A 70 -17.91 9.10 -3.83
N ALA A 71 -17.63 10.36 -4.18
CA ALA A 71 -16.88 11.28 -3.32
C ALA A 71 -17.55 11.56 -1.96
N ARG A 72 -18.87 11.33 -1.82
CA ARG A 72 -19.56 11.32 -0.52
C ARG A 72 -18.98 10.31 0.48
N TYR A 73 -18.28 9.28 0.00
CA TYR A 73 -17.64 8.27 0.84
C TYR A 73 -16.18 8.62 1.18
N SER A 74 -15.68 9.79 0.78
CA SER A 74 -14.28 10.20 1.01
C SER A 74 -13.85 10.15 2.48
N GLU A 75 -14.79 10.32 3.41
CA GLU A 75 -14.57 10.27 4.87
C GLU A 75 -15.24 9.06 5.54
N LEU A 76 -15.74 8.08 4.77
CA LEU A 76 -16.48 6.94 5.32
C LEU A 76 -15.59 6.05 6.22
N ILE A 77 -16.08 5.80 7.43
CA ILE A 77 -15.63 4.74 8.33
C ILE A 77 -16.73 3.67 8.35
N PRO A 78 -16.56 2.51 7.65
CA PRO A 78 -17.68 1.59 7.39
C PRO A 78 -18.41 1.10 8.65
N CYS A 79 -17.67 0.82 9.73
CA CYS A 79 -18.27 0.33 10.98
C CYS A 79 -18.85 1.42 11.90
N LEU A 80 -18.84 2.69 11.49
CA LEU A 80 -19.41 3.82 12.24
C LEU A 80 -20.36 4.65 11.36
N ASP A 81 -20.86 4.08 10.26
CA ASP A 81 -21.80 4.74 9.36
C ASP A 81 -23.23 4.72 9.94
N ARG A 82 -23.66 5.85 10.51
CA ARG A 82 -25.03 6.03 10.99
C ARG A 82 -26.08 5.84 9.90
N GLY A 83 -25.74 6.12 8.63
CA GLY A 83 -26.61 5.89 7.48
C GLY A 83 -26.89 4.40 7.28
N LEU A 84 -25.86 3.57 7.40
CA LEU A 84 -25.97 2.11 7.41
C LEU A 84 -26.76 1.61 8.63
N HIS A 85 -26.49 2.11 9.84
CA HIS A 85 -27.22 1.70 11.06
C HIS A 85 -28.75 1.89 10.89
N ASN A 86 -29.16 3.04 10.35
CA ASN A 86 -30.55 3.35 10.05
C ASN A 86 -31.14 2.42 8.96
N GLN A 87 -30.39 2.12 7.90
CA GLN A 87 -30.81 1.19 6.85
C GLN A 87 -30.97 -0.25 7.34
N LEU A 88 -30.10 -0.69 8.25
CA LEU A 88 -30.15 -2.01 8.89
C LEU A 88 -31.22 -2.09 9.99
N ARG A 89 -31.87 -0.97 10.35
CA ARG A 89 -32.89 -0.86 11.40
C ARG A 89 -32.40 -1.42 12.75
N LEU A 90 -31.13 -1.18 13.07
CA LEU A 90 -30.53 -1.60 14.33
C LEU A 90 -31.28 -0.94 15.50
N ARG A 91 -31.75 -1.74 16.46
CA ARG A 91 -32.42 -1.27 17.67
C ARG A 91 -31.40 -0.83 18.71
N LEU A 92 -30.69 0.25 18.41
CA LEU A 92 -29.62 0.78 19.26
C LEU A 92 -30.18 1.69 20.35
N ASN A 93 -29.70 1.51 21.58
CA ASN A 93 -30.04 2.38 22.70
C ASN A 93 -29.23 3.69 22.63
N LEU A 94 -29.91 4.76 22.23
CA LEU A 94 -29.28 6.08 22.05
C LEU A 94 -28.78 6.67 23.38
N THR A 95 -29.44 6.40 24.51
CA THR A 95 -29.00 6.93 25.82
C THR A 95 -27.76 6.20 26.36
N LEU A 96 -27.47 5.00 25.86
CA LEU A 96 -26.25 4.24 26.16
C LEU A 96 -25.13 4.46 25.13
N MET A 97 -25.31 5.41 24.20
CA MET A 97 -24.36 5.75 23.15
C MET A 97 -24.02 4.60 22.18
N GLU A 98 -24.85 3.56 22.10
CA GLU A 98 -24.63 2.39 21.21
C GLU A 98 -24.50 2.78 19.73
N HIS A 99 -25.10 3.91 19.32
CA HIS A 99 -24.99 4.46 17.97
C HIS A 99 -23.61 5.06 17.62
N TYR A 100 -22.72 5.20 18.60
CA TYR A 100 -21.30 5.53 18.43
C TYR A 100 -20.38 4.31 18.54
N GLU A 101 -20.92 3.13 18.87
CA GLU A 101 -20.17 1.88 18.89
C GLU A 101 -20.01 1.31 17.47
N ARG A 102 -19.13 0.33 17.33
CA ARG A 102 -18.83 -0.32 16.07
C ARG A 102 -19.97 -1.26 15.65
N HIS A 103 -20.61 -0.98 14.52
CA HIS A 103 -21.53 -1.90 13.83
C HIS A 103 -21.09 -2.02 12.37
N CYS A 104 -20.31 -3.05 12.06
CA CYS A 104 -19.74 -3.23 10.73
C CYS A 104 -20.78 -3.69 9.69
N PRO A 105 -20.63 -3.33 8.40
CA PRO A 105 -21.47 -3.86 7.34
C PRO A 105 -21.34 -5.39 7.26
N PRO A 106 -22.47 -6.13 7.08
CA PRO A 106 -22.40 -7.54 6.72
C PRO A 106 -21.79 -7.68 5.31
N PRO A 107 -21.22 -8.84 4.93
CA PRO A 107 -20.49 -9.00 3.67
C PRO A 107 -21.20 -8.49 2.40
N PRO A 108 -22.54 -8.67 2.21
CA PRO A 108 -23.25 -8.12 1.04
C PRO A 108 -23.34 -6.59 0.98
N ARG A 109 -22.86 -5.88 2.02
CA ARG A 109 -22.83 -4.41 2.12
C ARG A 109 -21.41 -3.86 2.36
N CYS A 110 -20.37 -4.68 2.30
CA CYS A 110 -19.00 -4.22 2.21
C CYS A 110 -18.80 -3.39 0.93
N LEU A 111 -17.90 -2.38 0.99
CA LEU A 111 -17.61 -1.54 -0.16
C LEU A 111 -16.52 -2.14 -1.03
N ASN A 112 -16.90 -2.60 -2.21
CA ASN A 112 -15.97 -3.16 -3.18
C ASN A 112 -15.47 -2.07 -4.14
N CYS A 113 -14.98 -0.95 -3.59
CA CYS A 113 -14.53 0.24 -4.33
C CYS A 113 -13.40 0.99 -3.61
N LEU A 114 -12.54 1.67 -4.37
CA LEU A 114 -11.46 2.51 -3.86
C LEU A 114 -12.02 3.85 -3.37
N ILE A 115 -11.72 4.26 -2.13
CA ILE A 115 -12.29 5.51 -1.58
C ILE A 115 -11.52 6.74 -2.11
N PRO A 116 -12.16 7.65 -2.87
CA PRO A 116 -11.49 8.82 -3.40
C PRO A 116 -11.09 9.80 -2.28
N PRO A 117 -9.97 10.52 -2.43
CA PRO A 117 -9.64 11.65 -1.57
C PRO A 117 -10.56 12.84 -1.81
N PRO A 118 -10.67 13.76 -0.84
CA PRO A 118 -11.48 14.98 -0.97
C PRO A 118 -10.96 15.89 -2.09
N ALA A 119 -11.84 16.76 -2.59
CA ALA A 119 -11.51 17.69 -3.67
C ALA A 119 -10.40 18.66 -3.24
N GLY A 120 -9.31 18.69 -4.00
CA GLY A 120 -8.14 19.54 -3.69
C GLY A 120 -7.17 18.96 -2.66
N TYR A 121 -7.33 17.69 -2.25
CA TYR A 121 -6.39 17.00 -1.34
C TYR A 121 -4.93 17.20 -1.76
N ARG A 122 -4.08 17.51 -0.77
CA ARG A 122 -2.64 17.73 -0.91
C ARG A 122 -1.87 16.68 -0.11
N VAL A 123 -0.61 16.44 -0.50
CA VAL A 123 0.31 15.65 0.33
C VAL A 123 0.36 16.28 1.75
N PRO A 124 0.13 15.50 2.82
CA PRO A 124 0.14 16.02 4.19
C PRO A 124 1.42 16.80 4.50
N ILE A 125 1.29 17.83 5.33
CA ILE A 125 2.44 18.56 5.85
C ILE A 125 3.31 17.55 6.63
N ARG A 126 4.64 17.63 6.48
CA ARG A 126 5.56 16.65 7.09
C ARG A 126 5.81 16.96 8.58
N TRP A 127 6.12 15.91 9.33
CA TRP A 127 6.51 16.03 10.74
C TRP A 127 7.88 16.75 10.85
N PRO A 128 8.11 17.65 11.83
CA PRO A 128 7.25 17.98 12.97
C PRO A 128 6.21 19.08 12.71
N ARG A 129 6.24 19.78 11.57
CA ARG A 129 5.34 20.91 11.27
C ARG A 129 3.86 20.50 11.32
N SER A 130 3.56 19.26 10.89
CA SER A 130 2.21 18.69 10.95
C SER A 130 1.57 18.73 12.34
N ARG A 131 2.37 18.75 13.43
CA ARG A 131 1.86 18.89 14.79
C ARG A 131 0.99 20.13 14.95
N ASP A 132 1.33 21.23 14.27
CA ASP A 132 0.77 22.55 14.51
C ASP A 132 0.05 23.15 13.28
N GLU A 133 0.24 22.59 12.08
CA GLU A 133 -0.45 23.01 10.85
C GLU A 133 -0.84 21.83 9.95
N VAL A 134 -2.05 21.86 9.38
CA VAL A 134 -2.52 20.94 8.32
C VAL A 134 -3.18 21.69 7.17
N TRP A 135 -3.37 21.03 6.02
CA TRP A 135 -4.08 21.59 4.88
C TRP A 135 -5.60 21.58 5.10
N LYS A 136 -6.26 22.73 4.90
CA LYS A 136 -7.72 22.82 4.94
C LYS A 136 -8.40 21.92 3.91
N ALA A 137 -7.76 21.67 2.76
CA ALA A 137 -8.30 20.83 1.70
C ALA A 137 -8.27 19.31 2.03
N ASN A 138 -7.51 18.88 3.05
CA ASN A 138 -7.44 17.48 3.44
C ASN A 138 -8.56 17.08 4.42
N ILE A 139 -9.05 18.06 5.19
CA ILE A 139 -10.20 17.93 6.10
C ILE A 139 -11.03 19.23 5.97
N PRO A 140 -12.00 19.28 5.04
CA PRO A 140 -12.70 20.51 4.65
C PRO A 140 -13.75 21.00 5.68
N HIS A 141 -13.53 20.74 6.97
CA HIS A 141 -14.47 20.95 8.06
C HIS A 141 -14.00 22.06 9.01
N THR A 142 -14.39 23.29 8.72
CA THR A 142 -13.96 24.46 9.51
C THR A 142 -14.95 24.94 10.57
N HIS A 143 -16.11 24.27 10.74
CA HIS A 143 -17.14 24.67 11.71
C HIS A 143 -16.61 24.69 13.16
N LEU A 144 -15.79 23.71 13.52
CA LEU A 144 -15.15 23.60 14.83
C LEU A 144 -14.24 24.80 15.16
N ALA A 145 -13.66 25.45 14.14
CA ALA A 145 -12.84 26.65 14.32
C ALA A 145 -13.66 27.88 14.74
N SER A 146 -14.91 27.99 14.27
CA SER A 146 -15.86 29.01 14.75
C SER A 146 -16.41 28.66 16.14
N GLU A 147 -16.89 27.42 16.34
CA GLU A 147 -17.51 26.97 17.59
C GLU A 147 -16.59 26.95 18.82
N LYS A 148 -15.26 26.85 18.62
CA LYS A 148 -14.24 26.76 19.68
C LYS A 148 -13.17 27.84 19.53
N SER A 149 -13.52 28.95 18.90
CA SER A 149 -12.63 30.10 18.64
C SER A 149 -12.09 30.71 19.94
N ASP A 150 -12.96 30.86 20.94
CA ASP A 150 -12.67 31.26 22.33
C ASP A 150 -11.64 30.34 23.01
N GLN A 151 -11.69 29.05 22.72
CA GLN A 151 -10.85 28.02 23.36
C GLN A 151 -9.53 27.78 22.63
N ARG A 152 -9.33 28.43 21.47
CA ARG A 152 -8.14 28.30 20.60
C ARG A 152 -7.79 26.84 20.27
N TRP A 153 -8.80 26.01 20.00
CA TRP A 153 -8.56 24.63 19.54
C TRP A 153 -7.86 24.59 18.18
N MET A 154 -8.34 25.43 17.25
CA MET A 154 -7.82 25.54 15.90
C MET A 154 -8.13 26.92 15.30
N VAL A 155 -7.31 27.39 14.37
CA VAL A 155 -7.46 28.69 13.69
C VAL A 155 -7.31 28.48 12.19
N VAL A 156 -8.28 28.92 11.40
CA VAL A 156 -8.19 28.88 9.93
C VAL A 156 -7.28 30.00 9.46
N ASN A 157 -6.26 29.67 8.66
CA ASN A 157 -5.30 30.63 8.12
C ASN A 157 -5.07 30.34 6.63
N GLY A 158 -5.79 31.06 5.76
CA GLY A 158 -5.75 30.86 4.31
C GLY A 158 -6.16 29.44 3.90
N ASP A 159 -5.23 28.71 3.28
CA ASP A 159 -5.40 27.31 2.87
C ASP A 159 -4.96 26.28 3.94
N LYS A 160 -4.59 26.74 5.14
CA LYS A 160 -4.18 25.93 6.28
C LYS A 160 -5.12 26.08 7.49
N ILE A 161 -4.96 25.14 8.41
CA ILE A 161 -5.54 25.14 9.75
C ILE A 161 -4.40 24.99 10.75
N ASN A 162 -4.30 25.93 11.68
CA ASN A 162 -3.26 25.98 12.71
C ASN A 162 -3.81 25.51 14.07
N PHE A 163 -3.01 24.82 14.88
CA PHE A 163 -3.39 24.28 16.19
C PHE A 163 -2.50 24.87 17.29
N PRO A 164 -2.89 25.97 17.95
CA PRO A 164 -2.05 26.65 18.94
C PRO A 164 -2.02 25.94 20.32
N GLY A 165 -2.50 24.70 20.41
CA GLY A 165 -2.46 23.90 21.64
C GLY A 165 -3.55 24.21 22.68
N GLY A 166 -4.57 24.98 22.33
CA GLY A 166 -5.70 25.27 23.22
C GLY A 166 -6.62 24.07 23.47
N GLY A 167 -7.45 24.20 24.51
CA GLY A 167 -8.44 23.22 24.97
C GLY A 167 -9.42 23.84 25.98
N THR A 168 -10.46 23.10 26.36
CA THR A 168 -11.59 23.64 27.14
C THR A 168 -11.26 24.11 28.56
N HIS A 169 -10.26 23.51 29.22
CA HIS A 169 -9.73 23.98 30.51
C HIS A 169 -8.25 24.36 30.45
N PHE A 170 -7.72 24.55 29.24
CA PHE A 170 -6.33 24.98 29.02
C PHE A 170 -6.26 25.95 27.83
N HIS A 171 -7.11 26.98 27.86
CA HIS A 171 -7.18 28.05 26.86
C HIS A 171 -5.82 28.74 26.62
N THR A 172 -4.92 28.73 27.60
CA THR A 172 -3.59 29.36 27.59
C THR A 172 -2.46 28.47 27.04
N GLY A 173 -2.77 27.21 26.69
CA GLY A 173 -1.85 26.23 26.10
C GLY A 173 -1.76 24.92 26.89
N ALA A 174 -1.76 23.79 26.18
CA ALA A 174 -1.59 22.46 26.76
C ALA A 174 -0.21 22.25 27.45
N ASP A 175 0.82 22.96 27.01
CA ASP A 175 2.14 23.01 27.63
C ASP A 175 2.08 23.44 29.11
N LYS A 176 1.43 24.57 29.39
CA LYS A 176 1.29 25.12 30.74
C LYS A 176 0.46 24.21 31.64
N TYR A 177 -0.61 23.65 31.08
CA TYR A 177 -1.47 22.70 31.78
C TYR A 177 -0.72 21.41 32.13
N ILE A 178 0.10 20.85 31.23
CA ILE A 178 0.94 19.67 31.52
C ILE A 178 1.96 19.97 32.63
N VAL A 179 2.55 21.16 32.65
CA VAL A 179 3.44 21.60 33.75
C VAL A 179 2.67 21.71 35.06
N HIS A 180 1.50 22.34 35.07
CA HIS A 180 0.65 22.44 36.26
C HIS A 180 0.25 21.07 36.82
N LEU A 181 -0.19 20.13 35.98
CA LEU A 181 -0.49 18.75 36.42
C LEU A 181 0.71 18.06 37.07
N SER A 182 1.93 18.33 36.60
CA SER A 182 3.14 17.78 37.21
C SER A 182 3.51 18.44 38.54
N GLN A 183 3.14 19.71 38.74
CA GLN A 183 3.28 20.43 40.02
C GLN A 183 2.26 19.90 41.05
N MET A 184 0.99 19.75 40.66
CA MET A 184 -0.06 19.12 41.50
C MET A 184 0.35 17.74 42.02
N LEU A 185 1.08 16.97 41.22
CA LEU A 185 1.60 15.63 41.57
C LEU A 185 2.98 15.64 42.23
N ASN A 186 3.55 16.83 42.52
CA ASN A 186 4.88 17.01 43.10
C ASN A 186 6.01 16.29 42.32
N PHE A 187 5.89 16.19 41.00
CA PHE A 187 6.89 15.53 40.15
C PHE A 187 8.09 16.45 39.85
N PRO A 188 9.32 15.90 39.85
CA PRO A 188 10.53 16.70 39.77
C PRO A 188 10.67 17.44 38.43
N ASN A 189 11.21 18.65 38.50
CA ASN A 189 11.52 19.52 37.35
C ASN A 189 10.32 19.90 36.46
N GLY A 190 9.08 19.83 36.97
CA GLY A 190 7.88 20.16 36.20
C GLY A 190 7.63 19.23 35.00
N LYS A 191 8.06 17.97 35.10
CA LYS A 191 7.95 16.97 34.02
C LYS A 191 6.98 15.86 34.38
N LEU A 192 5.83 15.85 33.72
CA LEU A 192 4.77 14.86 33.93
C LEU A 192 5.23 13.40 33.67
N ASN A 193 6.33 13.17 32.94
CA ASN A 193 6.81 11.82 32.67
C ASN A 193 7.41 11.12 33.91
N ASN A 194 7.69 11.88 34.98
CA ASN A 194 8.20 11.39 36.25
C ASN A 194 9.33 10.34 36.10
N GLY A 195 10.42 10.71 35.41
CA GLY A 195 11.56 9.81 35.20
C GLY A 195 11.29 8.62 34.27
N GLY A 196 10.20 8.65 33.50
CA GLY A 196 9.75 7.54 32.63
C GLY A 196 8.73 6.61 33.29
N ASN A 197 8.24 6.94 34.49
CA ASN A 197 7.18 6.18 35.16
C ASN A 197 5.80 6.42 34.55
N ILE A 198 5.52 7.62 34.02
CA ILE A 198 4.32 7.86 33.19
C ILE A 198 4.75 7.82 31.73
N ARG A 199 4.13 6.91 30.95
CA ARG A 199 4.48 6.68 29.55
C ARG A 199 3.25 6.51 28.66
N ASN A 200 2.29 5.68 29.06
CA ASN A 200 1.03 5.43 28.36
C ASN A 200 -0.11 6.22 29.01
N VAL A 201 -0.72 7.12 28.23
CA VAL A 201 -1.87 7.93 28.66
C VAL A 201 -3.13 7.56 27.85
N LEU A 202 -4.28 7.51 28.50
CA LEU A 202 -5.59 7.46 27.86
C LEU A 202 -6.20 8.86 27.92
N ASP A 203 -6.44 9.52 26.78
CA ASP A 203 -6.99 10.88 26.72
C ASP A 203 -8.41 10.84 26.17
N VAL A 204 -9.41 10.93 27.06
CA VAL A 204 -10.82 10.69 26.78
C VAL A 204 -11.55 12.01 26.52
N GLY A 205 -12.24 12.11 25.38
CA GLY A 205 -12.88 13.35 24.94
C GLY A 205 -11.84 14.39 24.45
N CYS A 206 -10.74 13.90 23.89
CA CYS A 206 -9.51 14.65 23.57
C CYS A 206 -9.66 15.79 22.53
N GLY A 207 -10.80 15.91 21.85
CA GLY A 207 -10.98 16.85 20.75
C GLY A 207 -9.99 16.59 19.62
N VAL A 208 -9.25 17.63 19.22
CA VAL A 208 -8.18 17.56 18.20
C VAL A 208 -6.84 17.00 18.74
N ALA A 209 -6.84 16.38 19.93
CA ALA A 209 -5.69 15.80 20.62
C ALA A 209 -4.53 16.78 20.97
N SER A 210 -4.86 18.03 21.32
CA SER A 210 -3.86 19.02 21.77
C SER A 210 -3.04 18.53 22.98
N PHE A 211 -3.67 17.90 23.98
CA PHE A 211 -2.96 17.34 25.13
C PHE A 211 -1.98 16.24 24.71
N GLY A 212 -2.45 15.23 23.97
CA GLY A 212 -1.61 14.19 23.39
C GLY A 212 -0.43 14.71 22.55
N ALA A 213 -0.61 15.78 21.78
CA ALA A 213 0.45 16.37 20.96
C ALA A 213 1.59 17.00 21.78
N TYR A 214 1.28 17.64 22.90
CA TYR A 214 2.25 18.30 23.78
C TYR A 214 2.90 17.34 24.80
N LEU A 215 2.37 16.12 24.94
CA LEU A 215 2.99 15.03 25.70
C LEU A 215 4.17 14.35 24.97
N LEU A 216 4.19 14.38 23.63
CA LEU A 216 5.21 13.70 22.83
C LEU A 216 6.67 14.12 23.15
N PRO A 217 7.02 15.41 23.33
CA PRO A 217 8.38 15.81 23.70
C PRO A 217 8.83 15.31 25.08
N LEU A 218 7.89 14.97 25.97
CA LEU A 218 8.18 14.39 27.28
C LEU A 218 8.42 12.86 27.23
N ASN A 219 8.42 12.27 26.03
CA ASN A 219 8.38 10.82 25.81
C ASN A 219 7.13 10.13 26.38
N ILE A 220 6.02 10.86 26.51
CA ILE A 220 4.71 10.30 26.85
C ILE A 220 3.93 10.08 25.55
N ILE A 221 3.21 8.96 25.46
CA ILE A 221 2.31 8.65 24.34
C ILE A 221 0.87 8.55 24.85
N ALA A 222 0.02 9.47 24.39
CA ALA A 222 -1.42 9.40 24.64
C ALA A 222 -2.10 8.62 23.50
N MET A 223 -3.01 7.72 23.85
CA MET A 223 -4.03 7.24 22.95
C MET A 223 -5.27 8.12 23.11
N SER A 224 -5.49 8.99 22.14
CA SER A 224 -6.52 10.03 22.19
C SER A 224 -7.84 9.48 21.63
N LEU A 225 -8.90 9.49 22.43
CA LEU A 225 -10.18 8.82 22.17
C LEU A 225 -11.33 9.84 22.09
N ALA A 226 -12.11 9.80 21.01
CA ALA A 226 -13.38 10.51 20.89
C ALA A 226 -14.34 9.81 19.92
N PRO A 227 -15.68 9.99 20.10
CA PRO A 227 -16.69 9.50 19.16
C PRO A 227 -16.71 10.31 17.86
N ASN A 228 -17.35 9.76 16.81
CA ASN A 228 -17.65 10.52 15.59
C ASN A 228 -18.95 11.34 15.75
N ASP A 229 -18.93 12.31 16.68
CA ASP A 229 -20.09 13.08 17.14
C ASP A 229 -20.49 14.27 16.25
N VAL A 230 -21.41 15.10 16.74
CA VAL A 230 -21.96 16.28 16.05
C VAL A 230 -20.91 17.36 15.72
N HIS A 231 -19.72 17.28 16.31
CA HIS A 231 -18.62 18.21 16.04
C HIS A 231 -17.64 17.69 14.96
N GLU A 232 -17.93 16.53 14.36
CA GLU A 232 -17.33 15.86 13.18
C GLU A 232 -15.79 15.95 12.97
N ASN A 233 -15.16 14.82 12.65
CA ASN A 233 -13.77 14.79 12.17
C ASN A 233 -12.67 15.27 13.15
N GLN A 234 -12.98 15.47 14.44
CA GLN A 234 -12.00 15.82 15.49
C GLN A 234 -10.76 14.90 15.51
N ILE A 235 -10.99 13.59 15.53
CA ILE A 235 -9.94 12.56 15.50
C ILE A 235 -9.21 12.54 14.14
N GLN A 236 -9.88 12.92 13.04
CA GLN A 236 -9.24 13.06 11.73
C GLN A 236 -8.17 14.16 11.76
N PHE A 237 -8.45 15.31 12.41
CA PHE A 237 -7.45 16.35 12.59
C PHE A 237 -6.24 15.86 13.41
N ALA A 238 -6.47 15.14 14.50
CA ALA A 238 -5.39 14.57 15.32
C ALA A 238 -4.50 13.59 14.52
N LEU A 239 -5.13 12.70 13.74
CA LEU A 239 -4.45 11.76 12.86
C LEU A 239 -3.69 12.48 11.73
N GLU A 240 -4.29 13.49 11.10
CA GLU A 240 -3.65 14.25 10.02
C GLU A 240 -2.40 15.00 10.51
N ARG A 241 -2.47 15.56 11.72
CA ARG A 241 -1.33 16.18 12.45
C ARG A 241 -0.21 15.19 12.79
N GLY A 242 -0.51 13.90 12.81
CA GLY A 242 0.44 12.84 13.18
C GLY A 242 0.46 12.48 14.67
N ILE A 243 -0.69 12.62 15.35
CA ILE A 243 -0.86 12.37 16.78
C ILE A 243 -1.63 11.04 16.99
N PRO A 244 -1.18 10.14 17.88
CA PRO A 244 -1.86 8.87 18.10
C PRO A 244 -3.28 9.08 18.63
N SER A 245 -4.26 8.56 17.90
CA SER A 245 -5.68 8.78 18.17
C SER A 245 -6.51 7.63 17.60
N THR A 246 -7.70 7.40 18.16
CA THR A 246 -8.65 6.42 17.65
C THR A 246 -10.09 6.90 17.86
N LEU A 247 -10.97 6.43 16.99
CA LEU A 247 -12.41 6.56 17.18
C LEU A 247 -12.87 5.55 18.23
N GLY A 248 -13.80 5.97 19.08
CA GLY A 248 -14.47 5.09 20.03
C GLY A 248 -15.21 5.88 21.11
N VAL A 249 -16.02 5.16 21.90
CA VAL A 249 -16.91 5.73 22.91
C VAL A 249 -16.92 4.85 24.16
N LEU A 250 -17.15 5.45 25.31
CA LEU A 250 -17.50 4.74 26.54
C LEU A 250 -19.02 4.49 26.56
N GLY A 251 -19.44 3.44 25.84
CA GLY A 251 -20.83 3.04 25.64
C GLY A 251 -21.24 1.81 26.47
N THR A 252 -21.41 0.67 25.82
CA THR A 252 -21.75 -0.64 26.41
C THR A 252 -20.60 -1.64 26.35
N ARG A 253 -19.70 -1.54 25.37
CA ARG A 253 -18.54 -2.42 25.18
C ARG A 253 -17.30 -1.90 25.87
N ARG A 254 -16.45 -2.80 26.37
CA ARG A 254 -15.10 -2.47 26.87
C ARG A 254 -14.31 -1.74 25.78
N LEU A 255 -13.46 -0.80 26.19
CA LEU A 255 -12.43 -0.24 25.33
C LEU A 255 -11.50 -1.37 24.86
N PRO A 256 -10.98 -1.33 23.61
CA PRO A 256 -10.19 -2.43 23.01
C PRO A 256 -8.75 -2.51 23.53
N TYR A 257 -8.57 -2.31 24.84
CA TYR A 257 -7.32 -2.32 25.58
C TYR A 257 -7.41 -3.36 26.72
N PRO A 258 -6.34 -4.13 26.97
CA PRO A 258 -6.27 -5.05 28.11
C PRO A 258 -6.29 -4.31 29.45
N SER A 259 -6.42 -5.06 30.55
CA SER A 259 -6.30 -4.48 31.89
C SER A 259 -4.92 -3.84 32.07
N ARG A 260 -4.86 -2.83 32.94
CA ARG A 260 -3.58 -2.26 33.39
C ARG A 260 -2.72 -1.76 32.21
N SER A 261 -3.33 -1.12 31.21
CA SER A 261 -2.65 -0.63 30.00
C SER A 261 -2.06 0.78 30.14
N PHE A 262 -2.64 1.65 30.98
CA PHE A 262 -2.28 3.06 31.10
C PHE A 262 -1.81 3.45 32.50
N GLU A 263 -0.85 4.36 32.59
CA GLU A 263 -0.42 4.95 33.87
C GLU A 263 -1.24 6.18 34.26
N LEU A 264 -1.86 6.85 33.30
CA LEU A 264 -2.71 8.01 33.55
C LEU A 264 -3.87 8.03 32.55
N ALA A 265 -5.07 8.32 33.05
CA ALA A 265 -6.25 8.62 32.25
C ALA A 265 -6.61 10.10 32.46
N HIS A 266 -6.97 10.79 31.39
CA HIS A 266 -7.26 12.21 31.36
C HIS A 266 -8.64 12.46 30.74
N CYS A 267 -9.41 13.37 31.35
CA CYS A 267 -10.61 13.96 30.78
C CYS A 267 -10.65 15.45 31.11
N SER A 268 -10.77 16.30 30.07
CA SER A 268 -11.00 17.73 30.22
C SER A 268 -12.33 18.10 29.57
N ARG A 269 -13.36 18.31 30.40
CA ARG A 269 -14.77 18.51 29.97
C ARG A 269 -15.30 17.47 28.97
N CYS A 270 -14.93 16.19 29.12
CA CYS A 270 -15.28 15.13 28.16
C CYS A 270 -16.80 14.82 28.04
N ARG A 271 -17.67 15.48 28.82
CA ARG A 271 -19.15 15.33 28.81
C ARG A 271 -19.65 13.89 29.04
N ILE A 272 -18.85 13.07 29.72
CA ILE A 272 -19.23 11.73 30.14
C ILE A 272 -19.93 11.82 31.49
N ASP A 273 -21.15 11.29 31.58
CA ASP A 273 -21.77 10.99 32.87
C ASP A 273 -21.08 9.75 33.46
N TRP A 274 -20.14 10.00 34.37
CA TRP A 274 -19.37 8.98 35.09
C TRP A 274 -20.18 8.26 36.18
N LEU A 275 -21.38 8.74 36.53
CA LEU A 275 -22.23 8.18 37.59
C LEU A 275 -23.32 7.23 37.04
N GLN A 276 -23.58 7.26 35.74
CA GLN A 276 -24.56 6.37 35.11
C GLN A 276 -24.24 4.89 35.38
N ARG A 277 -25.30 4.05 35.44
CA ARG A 277 -25.19 2.58 35.50
C ARG A 277 -24.19 2.13 36.58
N ASP A 278 -24.36 2.63 37.80
CA ASP A 278 -23.52 2.34 38.97
C ASP A 278 -22.02 2.62 38.80
N GLY A 279 -21.68 3.58 37.93
CA GLY A 279 -20.29 3.98 37.67
C GLY A 279 -19.58 3.14 36.61
N ILE A 280 -20.30 2.35 35.81
CA ILE A 280 -19.71 1.39 34.84
C ILE A 280 -18.65 2.00 33.91
N LEU A 281 -18.80 3.26 33.51
CA LEU A 281 -17.82 3.94 32.64
C LEU A 281 -16.53 4.30 33.38
N LEU A 282 -16.62 4.65 34.66
CA LEU A 282 -15.45 4.90 35.51
C LEU A 282 -14.75 3.59 35.90
N LEU A 283 -15.51 2.50 36.03
CA LEU A 283 -14.99 1.15 36.24
C LEU A 283 -14.25 0.59 35.02
N GLU A 284 -14.65 0.98 33.81
CA GLU A 284 -13.89 0.67 32.59
C GLU A 284 -12.56 1.45 32.54
N VAL A 285 -12.53 2.71 33.01
CA VAL A 285 -11.28 3.46 33.22
C VAL A 285 -10.43 2.79 34.31
N ASP A 286 -11.03 2.33 35.40
CA ASP A 286 -10.35 1.56 36.45
C ASP A 286 -9.67 0.31 35.88
N ARG A 287 -10.40 -0.52 35.11
CA ARG A 287 -9.87 -1.76 34.50
C ARG A 287 -8.60 -1.51 33.69
N VAL A 288 -8.58 -0.47 32.87
CA VAL A 288 -7.43 -0.15 32.00
C VAL A 288 -6.32 0.64 32.70
N LEU A 289 -6.56 1.23 33.88
CA LEU A 289 -5.52 1.87 34.69
C LEU A 289 -4.66 0.84 35.45
N ARG A 290 -3.35 1.09 35.49
CA ARG A 290 -2.39 0.33 36.30
C ARG A 290 -2.60 0.59 37.81
N PRO A 291 -2.16 -0.32 38.70
CA PRO A 291 -2.05 -0.02 40.13
C PRO A 291 -1.16 1.21 40.35
N GLY A 292 -1.60 2.17 41.17
CA GLY A 292 -0.92 3.46 41.34
C GLY A 292 -1.12 4.43 40.16
N GLY A 293 -1.94 4.09 39.17
CA GLY A 293 -2.25 4.96 38.05
C GLY A 293 -3.18 6.12 38.43
N TYR A 294 -3.11 7.21 37.66
CA TYR A 294 -3.82 8.46 37.96
C TYR A 294 -5.05 8.67 37.06
N PHE A 295 -6.11 9.26 37.61
CA PHE A 295 -7.22 9.82 36.82
C PHE A 295 -7.28 11.34 37.02
N VAL A 296 -6.95 12.09 35.96
CA VAL A 296 -7.00 13.55 35.91
C VAL A 296 -8.34 13.97 35.32
N TYR A 297 -9.13 14.70 36.10
CA TYR A 297 -10.44 15.19 35.70
C TYR A 297 -10.54 16.71 35.92
N SER A 298 -10.70 17.42 34.81
CA SER A 298 -10.80 18.89 34.79
C SER A 298 -12.18 19.25 34.24
N SER A 299 -13.09 19.65 35.12
CA SER A 299 -14.51 19.86 34.78
C SER A 299 -15.26 20.61 35.89
N PRO A 300 -16.31 21.43 35.58
CA PRO A 300 -17.09 22.17 36.58
C PRO A 300 -17.63 21.32 37.73
N GLU A 301 -17.97 20.06 37.45
CA GLU A 301 -18.45 19.06 38.42
C GLU A 301 -17.42 18.76 39.53
N ALA A 302 -16.16 19.19 39.40
CA ALA A 302 -15.13 19.05 40.42
C ALA A 302 -14.99 20.27 41.35
N TYR A 303 -15.37 21.48 40.93
CA TYR A 303 -15.03 22.73 41.62
C TYR A 303 -16.17 23.75 41.74
N ALA A 304 -17.21 23.68 40.90
CA ALA A 304 -18.29 24.65 40.89
C ALA A 304 -19.19 24.51 42.14
N MET A 305 -19.56 25.66 42.72
CA MET A 305 -20.25 25.75 44.01
C MET A 305 -21.79 25.77 43.90
N ASP A 306 -22.36 25.67 42.71
CA ASP A 306 -23.81 25.54 42.55
C ASP A 306 -24.32 24.18 43.11
N PRO A 307 -25.62 24.06 43.43
CA PRO A 307 -26.16 22.85 44.05
C PRO A 307 -26.07 21.59 43.16
N ILE A 308 -26.08 21.74 41.83
CA ILE A 308 -26.07 20.62 40.90
C ILE A 308 -24.66 20.02 40.85
N ASN A 309 -23.64 20.84 40.59
CA ASN A 309 -22.25 20.39 40.56
C ASN A 309 -21.79 19.87 41.93
N ARG A 310 -22.18 20.50 43.05
CA ARG A 310 -21.88 19.96 44.39
C ARG A 310 -22.49 18.58 44.63
N ASN A 311 -23.69 18.31 44.11
CA ASN A 311 -24.31 16.98 44.23
C ASN A 311 -23.60 15.93 43.36
N ILE A 312 -23.19 16.29 42.15
CA ILE A 312 -22.40 15.41 41.26
C ILE A 312 -21.03 15.12 41.90
N TRP A 313 -20.32 16.15 42.38
CA TRP A 313 -19.06 16.02 43.12
C TRP A 313 -19.17 15.04 44.28
N ARG A 314 -20.20 15.18 45.12
CA ARG A 314 -20.45 14.30 46.28
C ARG A 314 -20.63 12.85 45.85
N LYS A 315 -21.45 12.60 44.83
CA LYS A 315 -21.69 11.24 44.30
C LYS A 315 -20.42 10.64 43.67
N MET A 316 -19.64 11.43 42.92
CA MET A 316 -18.36 11.01 42.34
C MET A 316 -17.31 10.68 43.41
N SER A 317 -17.21 11.54 44.42
CA SER A 317 -16.32 11.32 45.57
C SER A 317 -16.70 10.04 46.34
N ASP A 318 -17.99 9.80 46.55
CA ASP A 318 -18.45 8.57 47.19
C ASP A 318 -18.17 7.31 46.33
N LEU A 319 -18.44 7.35 45.03
CA LEU A 319 -18.15 6.25 44.11
C LEU A 319 -16.65 5.92 44.07
N THR A 320 -15.79 6.92 43.85
CA THR A 320 -14.33 6.74 43.84
C THR A 320 -13.79 6.21 45.16
N ARG A 321 -14.32 6.69 46.30
CA ARG A 321 -14.03 6.15 47.65
C ARG A 321 -14.44 4.68 47.78
N ARG A 322 -15.64 4.30 47.30
CA ARG A 322 -16.08 2.89 47.27
C ARG A 322 -15.28 2.00 46.32
N MET A 323 -14.65 2.60 45.30
CA MET A 323 -13.63 1.99 44.43
C MET A 323 -12.21 2.02 45.02
N CYS A 324 -12.03 2.44 46.28
CA CYS A 324 -10.75 2.57 46.96
C CYS A 324 -9.75 3.58 46.36
N TRP A 325 -10.19 4.48 45.47
CA TRP A 325 -9.35 5.55 44.95
C TRP A 325 -9.16 6.66 45.98
N GLN A 326 -8.00 7.30 45.96
CA GLN A 326 -7.66 8.43 46.84
C GLN A 326 -7.45 9.69 46.00
N ILE A 327 -7.70 10.88 46.57
CA ILE A 327 -7.34 12.16 45.93
C ILE A 327 -5.84 12.37 46.13
N ALA A 328 -5.09 12.48 45.03
CA ALA A 328 -3.67 12.79 45.02
C ALA A 328 -3.42 14.30 45.09
N SER A 329 -4.20 15.09 44.33
CA SER A 329 -4.30 16.54 44.47
C SER A 329 -5.65 17.04 43.97
N LYS A 330 -6.09 18.21 44.45
CA LYS A 330 -7.25 18.96 43.98
C LYS A 330 -6.94 20.46 44.08
N GLU A 331 -6.74 21.10 42.94
CA GLU A 331 -6.36 22.51 42.80
C GLU A 331 -7.16 23.15 41.65
N ASP A 332 -7.52 24.41 41.80
CA ASP A 332 -8.31 25.21 40.85
C ASP A 332 -9.53 24.46 40.27
N GLN A 333 -9.42 24.05 38.99
CA GLN A 333 -10.49 23.42 38.21
C GLN A 333 -10.28 21.90 38.00
N THR A 334 -9.26 21.34 38.66
CA THR A 334 -8.74 20.00 38.40
C THR A 334 -8.71 19.16 39.68
N VAL A 335 -9.08 17.90 39.55
CA VAL A 335 -8.85 16.87 40.57
C VAL A 335 -8.08 15.72 39.96
N ILE A 336 -7.14 15.17 40.72
CA ILE A 336 -6.37 14.00 40.33
C ILE A 336 -6.58 12.92 41.39
N TRP A 337 -7.17 11.80 40.98
CA TRP A 337 -7.25 10.59 41.81
C TRP A 337 -6.10 9.64 41.51
N VAL A 338 -5.77 8.77 42.46
CA VAL A 338 -4.81 7.67 42.34
C VAL A 338 -5.47 6.34 42.71
N LYS A 339 -5.26 5.32 41.88
CA LYS A 339 -5.72 3.93 42.09
C LYS A 339 -4.84 3.22 43.13
N PRO A 340 -5.38 2.37 44.03
CA PRO A 340 -4.58 1.67 45.03
C PRO A 340 -3.49 0.76 44.41
N LEU A 341 -2.39 0.58 45.15
CA LEU A 341 -1.26 -0.29 44.75
C LEU A 341 -1.50 -1.78 45.03
N THR A 342 -2.44 -2.10 45.93
CA THR A 342 -2.69 -3.46 46.45
C THR A 342 -4.18 -3.75 46.61
N ASN A 343 -4.55 -5.02 46.79
CA ASN A 343 -5.93 -5.44 47.09
C ASN A 343 -6.38 -5.12 48.53
N GLU A 344 -5.53 -4.55 49.38
CA GLU A 344 -5.80 -4.41 50.83
C GLU A 344 -7.07 -3.63 51.13
N CYS A 345 -7.37 -2.57 50.37
CA CYS A 345 -8.62 -1.83 50.53
C CYS A 345 -9.81 -2.65 50.01
N TYR A 346 -9.68 -3.37 48.88
CA TYR A 346 -10.75 -4.22 48.35
C TYR A 346 -11.16 -5.33 49.32
N MET A 347 -10.20 -5.93 50.03
CA MET A 347 -10.42 -6.95 51.05
C MET A 347 -11.10 -6.42 52.33
N LYS A 348 -11.08 -5.11 52.55
CA LYS A 348 -11.68 -4.43 53.71
C LYS A 348 -13.05 -3.80 53.42
N ARG A 349 -13.59 -3.99 52.20
CA ARG A 349 -14.92 -3.46 51.82
C ARG A 349 -16.02 -4.22 52.57
N GLU A 350 -17.03 -3.50 53.03
CA GLU A 350 -18.18 -4.11 53.72
C GLU A 350 -18.96 -5.02 52.75
N PRO A 351 -19.48 -6.17 53.19
CA PRO A 351 -20.33 -7.02 52.37
C PRO A 351 -21.51 -6.24 51.77
N GLY A 352 -21.76 -6.41 50.47
CA GLY A 352 -22.79 -5.66 49.75
C GLY A 352 -22.37 -4.26 49.25
N THR A 353 -21.13 -3.82 49.48
CA THR A 353 -20.63 -2.55 48.91
C THR A 353 -20.67 -2.58 47.38
N LEU A 354 -21.51 -1.72 46.79
CA LEU A 354 -21.52 -1.47 45.35
C LEU A 354 -20.36 -0.53 44.96
N PRO A 355 -19.80 -0.63 43.74
CA PRO A 355 -19.95 -1.74 42.80
C PRO A 355 -19.24 -3.01 43.32
N PRO A 356 -19.78 -4.22 43.10
CA PRO A 356 -19.19 -5.47 43.61
C PRO A 356 -17.79 -5.73 43.04
N MET A 357 -17.09 -6.75 43.57
CA MET A 357 -15.88 -7.27 42.91
C MET A 357 -16.31 -8.11 41.69
N CYS A 358 -15.49 -8.13 40.63
CA CYS A 358 -15.76 -8.98 39.47
C CYS A 358 -15.56 -10.48 39.80
N ASP A 359 -16.30 -11.34 39.11
CA ASP A 359 -16.19 -12.80 39.22
C ASP A 359 -14.79 -13.30 38.84
N ARG A 360 -14.37 -14.44 39.38
CA ARG A 360 -13.05 -15.03 39.10
C ARG A 360 -12.86 -15.44 37.64
N ASP A 361 -13.95 -15.76 36.96
CA ASP A 361 -13.95 -16.19 35.55
C ASP A 361 -14.05 -15.00 34.57
N ASP A 362 -14.16 -13.77 35.08
CA ASP A 362 -14.16 -12.56 34.26
C ASP A 362 -12.72 -12.15 33.89
N ASP A 363 -12.23 -12.60 32.74
CA ASP A 363 -10.92 -12.17 32.23
C ASP A 363 -10.90 -10.63 32.04
N PRO A 364 -10.05 -9.88 32.77
CA PRO A 364 -9.99 -8.43 32.67
C PRO A 364 -9.15 -7.95 31.48
N ASP A 365 -8.34 -8.82 30.86
CA ASP A 365 -7.59 -8.52 29.64
C ASP A 365 -8.43 -8.73 28.36
N ALA A 366 -9.51 -9.52 28.43
CA ALA A 366 -10.48 -9.67 27.34
C ALA A 366 -11.23 -8.35 27.05
N ALA A 367 -11.13 -7.89 25.80
CA ALA A 367 -11.60 -6.56 25.40
C ALA A 367 -12.40 -6.54 24.07
N TRP A 368 -12.19 -7.50 23.17
CA TRP A 368 -12.87 -7.49 21.85
C TRP A 368 -14.31 -7.99 21.96
N ASN A 369 -15.27 -7.12 21.60
CA ASN A 369 -16.72 -7.37 21.68
C ASN A 369 -17.26 -7.74 23.09
N VAL A 370 -16.48 -7.51 24.15
CA VAL A 370 -16.88 -7.79 25.54
C VAL A 370 -17.72 -6.63 26.07
N THR A 371 -18.88 -6.93 26.66
CA THR A 371 -19.71 -5.93 27.36
C THR A 371 -19.04 -5.50 28.67
N MET A 372 -19.10 -4.21 29.00
CA MET A 372 -18.66 -3.72 30.32
C MET A 372 -19.47 -4.37 31.44
N LYS A 373 -18.87 -4.49 32.63
CA LYS A 373 -19.55 -4.93 33.87
C LYS A 373 -19.35 -3.87 34.95
N ALA A 374 -20.38 -3.60 35.75
CA ALA A 374 -20.29 -2.66 36.87
C ALA A 374 -19.64 -3.34 38.10
N CYS A 375 -18.37 -3.74 37.98
CA CYS A 375 -17.62 -4.40 39.04
C CYS A 375 -16.15 -3.93 39.08
N VAL A 376 -15.50 -4.07 40.23
CA VAL A 376 -14.07 -3.77 40.42
C VAL A 376 -13.24 -5.02 40.18
N THR A 377 -12.27 -4.96 39.27
CA THR A 377 -11.33 -6.06 39.00
C THR A 377 -10.29 -6.17 40.12
N PRO A 378 -10.20 -7.30 40.86
CA PRO A 378 -9.12 -7.52 41.81
C PRO A 378 -7.77 -7.76 41.11
N TYR A 379 -6.68 -7.38 41.76
CA TYR A 379 -5.34 -7.70 41.27
C TYR A 379 -4.96 -9.17 41.51
N SER A 380 -4.12 -9.74 40.65
CA SER A 380 -3.51 -11.04 40.90
C SER A 380 -2.58 -11.01 42.11
N GLU A 381 -2.33 -12.17 42.74
CA GLU A 381 -1.43 -12.26 43.90
C GLU A 381 -0.06 -11.64 43.65
N ARG A 382 0.50 -11.81 42.45
CA ARG A 382 1.79 -11.24 42.07
C ARG A 382 1.77 -9.71 42.19
N VAL A 383 0.77 -9.07 41.58
CA VAL A 383 0.60 -7.61 41.62
C VAL A 383 0.38 -7.12 43.05
N HIS A 384 -0.43 -7.84 43.83
CA HIS A 384 -0.66 -7.53 45.24
C HIS A 384 0.64 -7.60 46.07
N LYS A 385 1.47 -8.64 45.86
CA LYS A 385 2.74 -8.85 46.57
C LYS A 385 3.81 -7.80 46.20
N VAL A 386 3.92 -7.43 44.92
CA VAL A 386 4.91 -6.42 44.44
C VAL A 386 4.45 -4.97 44.60
N LYS A 387 3.22 -4.73 45.07
CA LYS A 387 2.65 -3.38 45.32
C LYS A 387 2.72 -2.44 44.10
N GLY A 388 2.47 -2.95 42.90
CA GLY A 388 2.57 -2.16 41.68
C GLY A 388 2.58 -2.99 40.39
N SER A 389 2.99 -2.37 39.28
CA SER A 389 3.10 -3.05 37.97
C SER A 389 4.37 -3.89 37.81
N ASN A 390 5.42 -3.63 38.61
CA ASN A 390 6.77 -4.18 38.47
C ASN A 390 7.38 -4.00 37.06
N LEU A 391 6.99 -2.93 36.36
CA LEU A 391 7.61 -2.53 35.10
C LEU A 391 8.78 -1.57 35.35
N LEU A 392 9.84 -1.71 34.54
CA LEU A 392 10.90 -0.71 34.50
C LEU A 392 10.35 0.64 33.95
N PRO A 393 11.00 1.77 34.23
CA PRO A 393 10.70 3.04 33.57
C PRO A 393 10.93 2.98 32.04
N TRP A 394 10.39 3.97 31.33
CA TRP A 394 10.76 4.25 29.94
C TRP A 394 12.13 4.94 29.87
N PRO A 395 13.03 4.57 28.92
CA PRO A 395 12.83 3.65 27.79
C PRO A 395 13.24 2.18 28.05
N GLN A 396 13.67 1.82 29.26
CA GLN A 396 14.20 0.49 29.58
C GLN A 396 13.16 -0.62 29.32
N ARG A 397 11.89 -0.38 29.70
CA ARG A 397 10.80 -1.36 29.48
C ARG A 397 10.50 -1.70 28.03
N LEU A 398 11.00 -0.92 27.05
CA LEU A 398 10.74 -1.21 25.63
C LEU A 398 11.35 -2.54 25.18
N THR A 399 12.49 -2.92 25.75
CA THR A 399 13.26 -4.12 25.37
C THR A 399 13.53 -5.08 26.53
N ALA A 400 13.17 -4.71 27.76
CA ALA A 400 13.19 -5.63 28.90
C ALA A 400 11.96 -6.57 28.87
N PRO A 401 12.10 -7.87 29.17
CA PRO A 401 10.96 -8.78 29.27
C PRO A 401 9.98 -8.33 30.38
N PRO A 402 8.69 -8.04 30.08
CA PRO A 402 7.75 -7.62 31.10
C PRO A 402 7.20 -8.79 31.93
N PRO A 403 6.76 -8.56 33.19
CA PRO A 403 6.29 -9.62 34.08
C PRO A 403 5.15 -10.49 33.51
N ARG A 404 4.28 -9.91 32.67
CA ARG A 404 3.11 -10.61 32.12
C ARG A 404 3.42 -11.62 31.01
N LEU A 405 4.67 -11.81 30.59
CA LEU A 405 5.04 -12.86 29.62
C LEU A 405 4.73 -14.27 30.11
N GLU A 406 4.92 -14.51 31.42
CA GLU A 406 4.64 -15.80 32.06
C GLU A 406 3.14 -16.15 32.00
N GLU A 407 2.25 -15.14 32.06
CA GLU A 407 0.79 -15.31 31.90
C GLU A 407 0.39 -15.84 30.50
N LEU A 408 1.29 -15.75 29.52
CA LEU A 408 1.09 -16.23 28.14
C LEU A 408 1.95 -17.47 27.83
N GLY A 409 2.68 -18.01 28.82
CA GLY A 409 3.63 -19.12 28.60
C GLY A 409 4.85 -18.76 27.75
N ILE A 410 5.16 -17.46 27.58
CA ILE A 410 6.26 -16.99 26.74
C ILE A 410 7.51 -16.79 27.60
N SER A 411 8.64 -17.39 27.21
CA SER A 411 9.91 -17.20 27.93
C SER A 411 10.57 -15.86 27.61
N SER A 412 11.37 -15.35 28.55
CA SER A 412 12.23 -14.17 28.35
C SER A 412 13.19 -14.33 27.15
N ASN A 413 13.59 -15.55 26.83
CA ASN A 413 14.42 -15.85 25.66
C ASN A 413 13.63 -15.63 24.36
N ASN A 414 12.39 -16.12 24.26
CA ASN A 414 11.55 -15.91 23.07
C ASN A 414 11.21 -14.42 22.85
N PHE A 415 11.01 -13.67 23.94
CA PHE A 415 10.82 -12.21 23.86
C PHE A 415 12.09 -11.49 23.37
N SER A 416 13.27 -11.93 23.81
CA SER A 416 14.55 -11.38 23.34
C SER A 416 14.82 -11.71 21.88
N GLU A 417 14.48 -12.93 21.45
CA GLU A 417 14.55 -13.38 20.06
C GLU A 417 13.61 -12.56 19.14
N ASP A 418 12.35 -12.30 19.54
CA ASP A 418 11.44 -11.39 18.80
C ASP A 418 12.07 -10.00 18.61
N ASN A 419 12.74 -9.46 19.64
CA ASN A 419 13.42 -8.17 19.56
C ASN A 419 14.58 -8.17 18.55
N GLU A 420 15.46 -9.17 18.60
CA GLU A 420 16.60 -9.29 17.66
C GLU A 420 16.14 -9.49 16.21
N ILE A 421 15.15 -10.37 16.03
CA ILE A 421 14.53 -10.65 14.73
C ILE A 421 13.94 -9.38 14.12
N TRP A 422 13.14 -8.62 14.88
CA TRP A 422 12.54 -7.38 14.38
C TRP A 422 13.56 -6.27 14.16
N HIS A 423 14.58 -6.18 15.02
CA HIS A 423 15.65 -5.19 14.85
C HIS A 423 16.37 -5.40 13.51
N SER A 424 16.74 -6.64 13.21
CA SER A 424 17.37 -7.02 11.94
C SER A 424 16.45 -6.77 10.73
N ARG A 425 15.16 -7.14 10.82
CA ARG A 425 14.18 -6.93 9.74
C ARG A 425 13.94 -5.46 9.44
N VAL A 426 13.75 -4.62 10.47
CA VAL A 426 13.52 -3.17 10.31
C VAL A 426 14.74 -2.48 9.70
N ILE A 427 15.97 -2.88 10.07
CA ILE A 427 17.18 -2.40 9.40
C ILE A 427 17.17 -2.74 7.90
N GLN A 428 16.78 -3.96 7.53
CA GLN A 428 16.70 -4.38 6.13
C GLN A 428 15.61 -3.63 5.36
N TYR A 429 14.41 -3.49 5.92
CA TYR A 429 13.31 -2.73 5.30
C TYR A 429 13.72 -1.27 5.01
N TRP A 430 14.31 -0.58 6.00
CA TRP A 430 14.80 0.79 5.79
C TRP A 430 16.00 0.86 4.85
N LYS A 431 16.84 -0.17 4.76
CA LYS A 431 17.92 -0.25 3.76
C LYS A 431 17.37 -0.38 2.33
N LEU A 432 16.33 -1.19 2.15
CA LEU A 432 15.67 -1.39 0.84
C LEU A 432 14.94 -0.13 0.39
N MET A 433 14.20 0.53 1.27
CA MET A 433 13.42 1.74 0.94
C MET A 433 14.26 3.03 0.90
N LYS A 434 15.55 3.00 1.30
CA LYS A 434 16.40 4.19 1.50
C LYS A 434 16.47 5.15 0.30
N SER A 435 16.27 4.66 -0.93
CA SER A 435 16.28 5.49 -2.13
C SER A 435 14.97 6.24 -2.39
N GLU A 436 13.86 5.75 -1.85
CA GLU A 436 12.51 6.28 -2.08
C GLU A 436 11.96 7.07 -0.87
N ILE A 437 12.52 6.87 0.33
CA ILE A 437 12.06 7.51 1.57
C ILE A 437 13.07 8.54 2.14
N GLN A 438 12.54 9.70 2.51
CA GLN A 438 13.21 10.73 3.30
C GLN A 438 13.06 10.43 4.80
N LYS A 439 13.76 11.18 5.66
CA LYS A 439 13.77 10.96 7.12
C LYS A 439 12.36 11.05 7.74
N ASP A 440 11.55 11.95 7.19
CA ASP A 440 10.20 12.36 7.60
C ASP A 440 9.09 11.81 6.68
N SER A 441 9.40 10.87 5.78
CA SER A 441 8.42 10.27 4.87
C SER A 441 7.30 9.51 5.59
N PHE A 442 7.55 9.06 6.82
CA PHE A 442 6.59 8.34 7.66
C PHE A 442 6.41 9.06 8.99
N ARG A 443 5.16 9.11 9.47
CA ARG A 443 4.81 9.53 10.82
C ARG A 443 3.79 8.59 11.46
N ASN A 444 2.72 8.28 10.73
CA ASN A 444 1.66 7.37 11.12
C ASN A 444 1.96 5.98 10.54
N VAL A 445 2.41 5.05 11.39
CA VAL A 445 2.68 3.66 11.00
C VAL A 445 1.63 2.76 11.62
N MET A 446 1.23 1.69 10.92
CA MET A 446 0.42 0.62 11.47
C MET A 446 1.16 -0.71 11.31
N ASP A 447 1.30 -1.45 12.39
CA ASP A 447 1.66 -2.87 12.36
C ASP A 447 0.38 -3.68 12.45
N MET A 448 -0.06 -4.23 11.32
CA MET A 448 -1.39 -4.83 11.19
C MET A 448 -1.49 -6.19 11.88
N ASN A 449 -0.36 -6.86 12.14
CA ASN A 449 -0.32 -8.12 12.89
C ASN A 449 0.84 -8.10 13.90
N ALA A 450 0.67 -7.26 14.92
CA ALA A 450 1.65 -7.04 15.96
C ALA A 450 1.65 -8.22 16.94
N ASN A 451 2.73 -9.01 16.94
CA ASN A 451 2.92 -10.14 17.87
C ASN A 451 3.21 -9.63 19.30
N LEU A 452 4.47 -9.36 19.63
CA LEU A 452 4.88 -8.81 20.94
C LEU A 452 5.33 -7.33 20.85
N GLY A 453 5.05 -6.66 19.72
CA GLY A 453 5.43 -5.26 19.47
C GLY A 453 6.90 -5.03 19.07
N GLY A 454 7.66 -6.09 18.73
CA GLY A 454 9.08 -5.96 18.38
C GLY A 454 9.36 -5.09 17.15
N PHE A 455 8.46 -5.07 16.16
CA PHE A 455 8.54 -4.17 15.00
C PHE A 455 8.51 -2.70 15.45
N ALA A 456 7.52 -2.30 16.24
CA ALA A 456 7.41 -0.94 16.76
C ALA A 456 8.56 -0.56 17.69
N ALA A 457 9.02 -1.49 18.53
CA ALA A 457 10.19 -1.27 19.39
C ALA A 457 11.47 -1.00 18.58
N SER A 458 11.63 -1.68 17.45
CA SER A 458 12.75 -1.49 16.53
C SER A 458 12.73 -0.13 15.82
N LEU A 459 11.59 0.58 15.83
CA LEU A 459 11.42 1.92 15.27
C LEU A 459 11.71 3.06 16.25
N ARG A 460 12.13 2.80 17.52
CA ARG A 460 12.42 3.84 18.54
C ARG A 460 13.31 5.01 18.04
N LYS A 461 14.24 4.76 17.13
CA LYS A 461 15.15 5.78 16.55
C LYS A 461 14.55 6.57 15.37
N LYS A 462 13.24 6.45 15.13
CA LYS A 462 12.49 7.14 14.06
C LYS A 462 11.42 8.02 14.71
N ASP A 463 11.14 9.17 14.10
CA ASP A 463 10.15 10.14 14.60
C ASP A 463 8.70 9.72 14.28
N VAL A 464 8.38 8.43 14.46
CA VAL A 464 7.09 7.78 14.12
C VAL A 464 6.34 7.34 15.37
N TRP A 465 5.04 7.11 15.23
CA TRP A 465 4.27 6.27 16.15
C TRP A 465 3.68 5.09 15.40
N VAL A 466 3.43 3.99 16.12
CA VAL A 466 2.89 2.75 15.54
C VAL A 466 1.58 2.40 16.22
N MET A 467 0.51 2.28 15.44
CA MET A 467 -0.69 1.55 15.85
C MET A 467 -0.38 0.06 15.75
N ASN A 468 -0.15 -0.59 16.90
CA ASN A 468 0.08 -2.04 16.95
C ASN A 468 -1.28 -2.74 17.01
N VAL A 469 -1.64 -3.46 15.96
CA VAL A 469 -2.92 -4.17 15.88
C VAL A 469 -2.70 -5.65 16.16
N VAL A 470 -3.38 -6.17 17.18
CA VAL A 470 -3.34 -7.60 17.56
C VAL A 470 -4.62 -8.28 17.07
N PRO A 471 -4.55 -9.44 16.41
CA PRO A 471 -5.74 -10.21 16.04
C PRO A 471 -6.64 -10.52 17.25
N SER A 472 -7.96 -10.52 17.07
CA SER A 472 -8.92 -10.81 18.15
C SER A 472 -8.72 -12.18 18.80
N THR A 473 -8.27 -13.16 18.02
CA THR A 473 -7.92 -14.52 18.43
C THR A 473 -6.69 -14.59 19.36
N GLU A 474 -5.77 -13.64 19.26
CA GLU A 474 -4.55 -13.56 20.08
C GLU A 474 -4.53 -12.33 21.01
N SER A 475 -5.70 -11.74 21.27
CA SER A 475 -5.87 -10.45 21.96
C SER A 475 -5.08 -10.30 23.28
N GLY A 476 -4.86 -11.39 24.01
CA GLY A 476 -4.01 -11.42 25.21
C GLY A 476 -2.56 -10.92 25.00
N LYS A 477 -2.00 -11.01 23.78
CA LYS A 477 -0.66 -10.50 23.46
C LYS A 477 -0.56 -8.97 23.53
N LEU A 478 -1.66 -8.24 23.32
CA LEU A 478 -1.68 -6.78 23.39
C LEU A 478 -1.24 -6.25 24.76
N LYS A 479 -1.40 -7.05 25.82
CA LYS A 479 -0.99 -6.69 27.19
C LYS A 479 0.52 -6.47 27.29
N ILE A 480 1.31 -7.25 26.53
CA ILE A 480 2.77 -7.16 26.44
C ILE A 480 3.18 -5.86 25.73
N ILE A 481 2.47 -5.47 24.68
CA ILE A 481 2.74 -4.25 23.90
C ILE A 481 2.58 -3.00 24.79
N TYR A 482 1.52 -2.94 25.62
CA TYR A 482 1.36 -1.86 26.60
C TYR A 482 2.41 -1.88 27.72
N ASP A 483 2.81 -3.06 28.21
CA ASP A 483 3.89 -3.19 29.19
C ASP A 483 5.25 -2.70 28.67
N ARG A 484 5.48 -2.81 27.35
CA ARG A 484 6.66 -2.23 26.67
C ARG A 484 6.64 -0.70 26.55
N GLY A 485 5.56 -0.01 26.91
CA GLY A 485 5.45 1.42 26.66
C GLY A 485 5.02 1.79 25.23
N LEU A 486 4.36 0.88 24.52
CA LEU A 486 3.79 1.10 23.18
C LEU A 486 2.26 1.24 23.27
N VAL A 487 1.60 1.57 22.15
CA VAL A 487 0.13 1.66 22.05
C VAL A 487 -0.39 0.76 20.95
N GLY A 488 -1.62 0.28 21.09
CA GLY A 488 -2.23 -0.63 20.14
C GLY A 488 -3.71 -0.86 20.38
N THR A 489 -4.30 -1.75 19.60
CA THR A 489 -5.70 -2.15 19.73
C THR A 489 -5.87 -3.61 19.31
N VAL A 490 -6.92 -4.24 19.80
CA VAL A 490 -7.40 -5.51 19.22
C VAL A 490 -8.25 -5.18 17.98
N HIS A 491 -8.16 -5.99 16.92
CA HIS A 491 -9.04 -5.89 15.75
C HIS A 491 -9.23 -7.25 15.07
N ASN A 492 -10.39 -7.42 14.41
CA ASN A 492 -10.67 -8.54 13.52
C ASN A 492 -10.55 -8.07 12.05
N TRP A 493 -9.51 -8.50 11.33
CA TRP A 493 -9.26 -8.07 9.95
C TRP A 493 -10.24 -8.61 8.90
N CYS A 494 -11.21 -9.43 9.30
CA CYS A 494 -12.40 -9.73 8.50
C CYS A 494 -13.41 -8.57 8.47
N GLU A 495 -13.17 -7.49 9.23
CA GLU A 495 -13.99 -6.28 9.31
C GLU A 495 -13.12 -5.03 9.04
N SER A 496 -13.74 -3.94 8.56
CA SER A 496 -13.05 -2.66 8.40
C SER A 496 -12.56 -2.08 9.74
N PHE A 497 -11.43 -1.38 9.70
CA PHE A 497 -10.81 -0.74 10.86
C PHE A 497 -11.49 0.62 11.17
N SER A 498 -11.72 0.93 12.44
CA SER A 498 -12.34 2.19 12.88
C SER A 498 -11.39 3.39 12.81
N THR A 499 -11.01 3.76 11.59
CA THR A 499 -10.19 4.92 11.28
C THR A 499 -10.68 5.60 10.00
N TYR A 500 -10.31 6.88 9.84
CA TYR A 500 -10.62 7.64 8.63
C TYR A 500 -9.81 7.13 7.44
N PRO A 501 -10.34 7.21 6.22
CA PRO A 501 -9.56 6.94 5.02
C PRO A 501 -8.31 7.82 4.94
N ARG A 502 -7.19 7.27 4.45
CA ARG A 502 -5.90 7.95 4.26
C ARG A 502 -5.28 8.48 5.56
N THR A 503 -5.26 7.63 6.59
CA THR A 503 -4.66 7.91 7.90
C THR A 503 -3.17 7.56 7.98
N TYR A 504 -2.74 6.44 7.40
CA TYR A 504 -1.40 5.88 7.63
C TYR A 504 -0.43 6.11 6.47
N ASP A 505 0.82 6.47 6.78
CA ASP A 505 1.91 6.64 5.81
C ASP A 505 2.60 5.30 5.49
N LEU A 506 2.59 4.35 6.42
CA LEU A 506 3.18 3.03 6.28
C LEU A 506 2.30 1.97 6.94
N LEU A 507 1.85 0.98 6.15
CA LEU A 507 1.27 -0.27 6.63
C LEU A 507 2.35 -1.37 6.66
N HIS A 508 2.39 -2.15 7.72
CA HIS A 508 3.23 -3.35 7.82
C HIS A 508 2.33 -4.57 8.08
N SER A 509 2.46 -5.58 7.23
CA SER A 509 1.68 -6.83 7.29
C SER A 509 2.63 -8.03 7.32
N TRP A 510 2.66 -8.73 8.46
CA TRP A 510 3.40 -9.97 8.65
C TRP A 510 2.44 -11.16 8.80
N LEU A 511 2.48 -12.10 7.86
CA LEU A 511 1.64 -13.32 7.81
C LEU A 511 0.12 -13.10 7.89
N LEU A 512 -0.36 -11.85 7.90
CA LEU A 512 -1.76 -11.50 8.12
C LEU A 512 -2.69 -12.07 7.05
N PHE A 513 -2.25 -12.07 5.79
CA PHE A 513 -3.07 -12.60 4.69
C PHE A 513 -3.22 -14.12 4.80
N SER A 514 -2.15 -14.83 5.14
CA SER A 514 -2.25 -16.26 5.50
C SER A 514 -3.16 -16.51 6.71
N GLU A 515 -3.20 -15.60 7.67
CA GLU A 515 -4.01 -15.74 8.87
C GLU A 515 -5.50 -15.52 8.57
N ILE A 516 -5.87 -14.46 7.86
CA ILE A 516 -7.27 -14.20 7.52
C ILE A 516 -7.84 -15.22 6.53
N GLU A 517 -7.02 -15.76 5.62
CA GLU A 517 -7.40 -16.85 4.70
C GLU A 517 -7.77 -18.12 5.48
N ASN A 518 -7.02 -18.47 6.54
CA ASN A 518 -7.37 -19.60 7.42
C ASN A 518 -8.70 -19.40 8.17
N HIS A 519 -9.12 -18.15 8.41
CA HIS A 519 -10.40 -17.81 9.04
C HIS A 519 -11.55 -17.65 8.02
N GLY A 520 -11.30 -17.90 6.73
CA GLY A 520 -12.32 -17.83 5.67
C GLY A 520 -12.64 -16.41 5.19
N CYS A 521 -11.76 -15.43 5.44
CA CYS A 521 -11.97 -14.02 5.12
C CYS A 521 -11.24 -13.61 3.83
N SER A 522 -11.79 -12.63 3.10
CA SER A 522 -11.29 -12.23 1.78
C SER A 522 -9.98 -11.44 1.84
N VAL A 523 -9.03 -11.85 0.99
CA VAL A 523 -7.77 -11.14 0.74
C VAL A 523 -8.00 -9.84 -0.03
N GLU A 524 -9.01 -9.80 -0.90
CA GLU A 524 -9.47 -8.64 -1.64
C GLU A 524 -10.02 -7.56 -0.70
N ASP A 525 -10.93 -7.94 0.22
CA ASP A 525 -11.52 -7.02 1.19
C ASP A 525 -10.45 -6.39 2.09
N LEU A 526 -9.47 -7.19 2.55
CA LEU A 526 -8.32 -6.66 3.31
C LEU A 526 -7.46 -5.71 2.46
N LEU A 527 -7.24 -5.99 1.17
CA LEU A 527 -6.49 -5.09 0.29
C LEU A 527 -7.24 -3.78 -0.01
N ILE A 528 -8.56 -3.83 -0.15
CA ILE A 528 -9.42 -2.64 -0.28
C ILE A 528 -9.38 -1.81 1.00
N GLU A 529 -9.44 -2.45 2.16
CA GLU A 529 -9.30 -1.79 3.46
C GLU A 529 -7.90 -1.17 3.64
N MET A 530 -6.83 -1.86 3.21
CA MET A 530 -5.47 -1.31 3.18
C MET A 530 -5.37 -0.07 2.29
N ASP A 531 -5.91 -0.09 1.08
CA ASP A 531 -5.94 1.08 0.19
C ASP A 531 -6.75 2.24 0.80
N ARG A 532 -7.90 1.93 1.42
CA ARG A 532 -8.74 2.91 2.13
C ARG A 532 -7.96 3.64 3.22
N ILE A 533 -7.26 2.93 4.11
CA ILE A 533 -6.61 3.54 5.29
C ILE A 533 -5.22 4.12 4.99
N MET A 534 -4.58 3.74 3.89
CA MET A 534 -3.28 4.24 3.47
C MET A 534 -3.38 5.62 2.80
N ARG A 535 -2.41 6.49 3.04
CA ARG A 535 -2.30 7.79 2.37
C ARG A 535 -1.89 7.64 0.90
N PRO A 536 -2.26 8.57 0.01
CA PRO A 536 -1.65 8.70 -1.31
C PRO A 536 -0.14 8.93 -1.17
N HIS A 537 0.68 8.19 -1.93
CA HIS A 537 2.14 8.05 -1.72
C HIS A 537 2.55 7.43 -0.36
N GLY A 538 1.62 6.80 0.36
CA GLY A 538 1.93 5.91 1.49
C GLY A 538 2.50 4.58 1.00
N TYR A 539 3.03 3.79 1.92
CA TYR A 539 3.75 2.55 1.61
C TYR A 539 3.10 1.35 2.32
N ALA A 540 3.11 0.16 1.71
CA ALA A 540 2.74 -1.10 2.38
C ALA A 540 3.84 -2.16 2.29
N ILE A 541 4.45 -2.52 3.42
CA ILE A 541 5.36 -3.67 3.52
C ILE A 541 4.52 -4.92 3.76
N ILE A 542 4.39 -5.76 2.72
CA ILE A 542 3.68 -7.04 2.83
C ILE A 542 4.68 -8.18 2.82
N ARG A 543 4.63 -9.02 3.86
CA ARG A 543 5.47 -10.21 4.01
C ARG A 543 4.63 -11.41 4.46
N ASP A 544 4.50 -12.37 3.56
CA ASP A 544 3.63 -13.53 3.71
C ASP A 544 4.23 -14.75 2.98
N LYS A 545 3.53 -15.90 2.99
CA LYS A 545 3.86 -17.07 2.19
C LYS A 545 3.96 -16.69 0.71
N VAL A 546 4.88 -17.31 -0.03
CA VAL A 546 5.14 -17.01 -1.45
C VAL A 546 3.88 -17.14 -2.33
N ALA A 547 2.99 -18.08 -2.02
CA ALA A 547 1.71 -18.23 -2.72
C ALA A 547 0.81 -17.00 -2.56
N VAL A 548 0.68 -16.49 -1.32
CA VAL A 548 -0.11 -15.32 -0.95
C VAL A 548 0.48 -14.04 -1.53
N ILE A 549 1.80 -13.84 -1.46
CA ILE A 549 2.48 -12.70 -2.12
C ILE A 549 2.24 -12.72 -3.64
N ASN A 550 2.27 -13.90 -4.28
CA ASN A 550 1.93 -14.03 -5.70
C ASN A 550 0.44 -13.87 -6.00
N TYR A 551 -0.44 -13.99 -5.00
CA TYR A 551 -1.86 -13.68 -5.14
C TYR A 551 -2.10 -12.17 -5.06
N VAL A 552 -1.63 -11.53 -3.98
CA VAL A 552 -1.66 -10.07 -3.78
C VAL A 552 -1.09 -9.33 -5.00
N LYS A 553 0.04 -9.78 -5.55
CA LYS A 553 0.66 -9.21 -6.76
C LYS A 553 -0.25 -9.14 -7.99
N LYS A 554 -1.24 -10.04 -8.12
CA LYS A 554 -2.21 -10.02 -9.24
C LYS A 554 -3.27 -8.93 -9.06
N LEU A 555 -3.54 -8.52 -7.82
CA LEU A 555 -4.56 -7.56 -7.44
C LEU A 555 -4.01 -6.12 -7.41
N LEU A 556 -2.69 -5.94 -7.36
CA LEU A 556 -2.06 -4.61 -7.38
C LEU A 556 -2.44 -3.71 -8.57
N PRO A 557 -2.59 -4.23 -9.82
CA PRO A 557 -3.12 -3.41 -10.92
C PRO A 557 -4.57 -2.97 -10.70
N ALA A 558 -5.36 -3.74 -9.94
CA ALA A 558 -6.74 -3.39 -9.60
C ALA A 558 -6.82 -2.24 -8.58
N LEU A 559 -5.85 -2.21 -7.65
CA LEU A 559 -5.59 -1.15 -6.67
C LEU A 559 -4.80 0.04 -7.26
N ARG A 560 -4.28 -0.11 -8.49
CA ARG A 560 -3.47 0.88 -9.23
C ARG A 560 -2.12 1.21 -8.55
N TRP A 561 -1.42 0.18 -8.08
CA TRP A 561 -0.04 0.27 -7.56
C TRP A 561 0.99 -0.14 -8.65
N ASP A 562 2.13 0.57 -8.79
CA ASP A 562 3.04 0.52 -9.97
C ASP A 562 4.20 -0.52 -9.97
N ASP A 563 4.74 -0.87 -11.16
CA ASP A 563 5.95 -1.74 -11.38
C ASP A 563 6.54 -1.65 -12.85
N TRP A 564 7.81 -1.22 -13.10
CA TRP A 564 8.41 -0.97 -14.47
C TRP A 564 9.97 -0.91 -14.66
N SER A 565 10.55 -1.56 -15.71
CA SER A 565 11.89 -1.25 -16.31
C SER A 565 12.19 -1.81 -17.73
N SER A 566 13.28 -1.32 -18.38
CA SER A 566 13.91 -1.80 -19.64
C SER A 566 15.38 -2.18 -19.41
N GLU A 567 15.82 -3.34 -19.91
CA GLU A 567 16.97 -4.04 -19.31
C GLU A 567 18.35 -3.83 -19.94
N ILE A 568 18.48 -3.66 -21.25
CA ILE A 568 19.80 -3.47 -21.88
C ILE A 568 20.39 -2.11 -21.47
N CYS A 569 19.55 -1.08 -21.39
CA CYS A 569 19.93 0.25 -20.92
C CYS A 569 20.40 0.23 -19.46
N ASN A 570 19.79 -0.62 -18.62
CA ASN A 570 20.27 -0.89 -17.26
C ASN A 570 21.62 -1.62 -17.26
N ALA A 571 21.85 -2.58 -18.17
CA ALA A 571 23.11 -3.32 -18.24
C ALA A 571 24.31 -2.42 -18.52
N VAL A 572 24.21 -1.52 -19.51
CA VAL A 572 25.26 -0.52 -19.80
C VAL A 572 25.48 0.43 -18.62
N ALA A 573 24.39 0.92 -18.01
CA ALA A 573 24.48 1.78 -16.83
C ALA A 573 25.16 1.10 -15.64
N ILE A 574 24.84 -0.18 -15.38
CA ILE A 574 25.46 -1.01 -14.33
C ILE A 574 26.94 -1.26 -14.62
N ALA A 575 27.31 -1.52 -15.88
CA ALA A 575 28.70 -1.66 -16.29
C ALA A 575 29.50 -0.35 -16.07
N LYS A 576 28.92 0.81 -16.43
CA LYS A 576 29.50 2.14 -16.12
C LYS A 576 29.69 2.36 -14.62
N ILE A 577 28.65 2.08 -13.82
CA ILE A 577 28.67 2.22 -12.35
C ILE A 577 29.80 1.38 -11.72
N MET A 578 30.03 0.16 -12.22
CA MET A 578 31.07 -0.74 -11.69
C MET A 578 32.45 -0.52 -12.32
N ASN A 579 32.56 0.35 -13.34
CA ASN A 579 33.72 0.44 -14.24
C ASN A 579 34.19 -0.93 -14.74
N ALA A 580 33.24 -1.72 -15.25
CA ALA A 580 33.44 -3.10 -15.68
C ALA A 580 33.16 -3.26 -17.19
N THR A 581 33.88 -4.17 -17.85
CA THR A 581 33.59 -4.56 -19.23
C THR A 581 32.23 -5.26 -19.33
N LEU A 582 31.39 -4.82 -20.25
CA LEU A 582 30.13 -5.49 -20.57
C LEU A 582 30.38 -6.51 -21.70
N ILE A 583 30.11 -7.79 -21.45
CA ILE A 583 29.96 -8.78 -22.51
C ILE A 583 28.52 -8.67 -23.04
N LEU A 584 28.32 -8.74 -24.36
CA LEU A 584 26.98 -8.60 -24.94
C LEU A 584 25.98 -9.60 -24.32
N PRO A 585 24.73 -9.17 -24.06
CA PRO A 585 23.75 -10.01 -23.37
C PRO A 585 23.23 -11.12 -24.29
N VAL A 586 23.34 -12.37 -23.83
CA VAL A 586 22.66 -13.50 -24.47
C VAL A 586 21.15 -13.34 -24.26
N LEU A 587 20.41 -13.10 -25.35
CA LEU A 587 18.96 -13.02 -25.33
C LEU A 587 18.38 -14.39 -24.92
N LYS A 588 17.47 -14.40 -23.96
CA LYS A 588 16.87 -15.64 -23.46
C LYS A 588 15.74 -16.06 -24.41
N GLN A 589 15.87 -17.24 -25.00
CA GLN A 589 14.81 -17.87 -25.80
C GLN A 589 13.47 -17.88 -25.05
N ASP A 590 12.44 -17.31 -25.68
CA ASP A 590 11.08 -17.27 -25.15
C ASP A 590 10.37 -18.62 -25.37
N GLN A 591 9.60 -19.08 -24.38
CA GLN A 591 8.95 -20.40 -24.44
C GLN A 591 7.74 -20.47 -25.39
N ILE A 592 7.15 -19.32 -25.74
CA ILE A 592 5.98 -19.20 -26.61
C ILE A 592 6.43 -19.02 -28.06
N TRP A 593 7.38 -18.12 -28.32
CA TRP A 593 7.85 -17.81 -29.68
C TRP A 593 9.00 -18.71 -30.15
N LYS A 594 9.73 -19.37 -29.22
CA LYS A 594 10.89 -20.24 -29.49
C LYS A 594 12.03 -19.58 -30.27
N ASP A 595 12.04 -18.26 -30.38
CA ASP A 595 13.00 -17.50 -31.18
C ASP A 595 14.43 -17.63 -30.61
N GLN A 596 15.39 -17.98 -31.48
CA GLN A 596 16.81 -18.13 -31.16
C GLN A 596 17.66 -16.90 -31.54
N THR A 597 17.00 -15.82 -31.98
CA THR A 597 17.62 -14.50 -32.27
C THR A 597 18.62 -14.07 -31.19
N LYS A 598 19.83 -13.73 -31.62
CA LYS A 598 20.87 -13.09 -30.82
C LYS A 598 20.74 -11.57 -30.86
N PHE A 599 21.49 -10.88 -30.00
CA PHE A 599 21.55 -9.41 -30.00
C PHE A 599 22.08 -8.84 -31.33
N GLU A 600 23.09 -9.49 -31.92
CA GLU A 600 23.71 -9.14 -33.20
C GLU A 600 22.86 -9.41 -34.45
N ASP A 601 21.80 -10.22 -34.34
CA ASP A 601 20.85 -10.47 -35.45
C ASP A 601 19.83 -9.32 -35.60
N ILE A 602 19.81 -8.35 -34.67
CA ILE A 602 18.81 -7.27 -34.57
C ILE A 602 19.45 -5.89 -34.51
N PHE A 603 20.49 -5.71 -33.69
CA PHE A 603 21.11 -4.42 -33.43
C PHE A 603 22.49 -4.32 -34.09
N ASP A 604 22.82 -3.14 -34.60
CA ASP A 604 24.17 -2.84 -35.09
C ASP A 604 25.14 -2.79 -33.90
N VAL A 605 25.84 -3.91 -33.70
CA VAL A 605 26.80 -4.11 -32.62
C VAL A 605 28.04 -3.24 -32.77
N ASP A 606 28.53 -3.02 -34.00
CA ASP A 606 29.73 -2.19 -34.21
C ASP A 606 29.43 -0.73 -33.91
N TYR A 607 28.28 -0.23 -34.36
CA TYR A 607 27.79 1.09 -33.99
C TYR A 607 27.53 1.18 -32.48
N PHE A 608 26.88 0.18 -31.86
CA PHE A 608 26.60 0.18 -30.41
C PHE A 608 27.89 0.25 -29.57
N ILE A 609 28.91 -0.55 -29.92
CA ILE A 609 30.22 -0.55 -29.25
C ILE A 609 30.94 0.78 -29.50
N ASN A 610 31.03 1.25 -30.75
CA ASN A 610 31.75 2.49 -31.09
C ASN A 610 31.09 3.75 -30.51
N TYR A 611 29.75 3.81 -30.44
CA TYR A 611 29.02 4.94 -29.85
C TYR A 611 29.19 5.01 -28.32
N LEU A 612 29.42 3.86 -27.67
CA LEU A 612 29.57 3.74 -26.21
C LEU A 612 31.02 3.59 -25.75
N LYS A 613 32.03 3.61 -26.64
CA LYS A 613 33.44 3.33 -26.29
C LYS A 613 34.02 4.23 -25.19
N ASP A 614 33.61 5.50 -25.17
CA ASP A 614 34.04 6.50 -24.17
C ASP A 614 33.22 6.39 -22.86
N ASP A 615 32.09 5.69 -22.92
CA ASP A 615 31.25 5.39 -21.77
C ASP A 615 31.66 4.05 -21.11
N VAL A 616 31.57 2.93 -21.83
CA VAL A 616 31.75 1.57 -21.29
C VAL A 616 32.51 0.72 -22.31
N CYS A 617 33.53 -0.01 -21.83
CA CYS A 617 34.18 -1.05 -22.63
C CYS A 617 33.20 -2.22 -22.85
N ILE A 618 32.88 -2.52 -24.10
CA ILE A 618 31.94 -3.59 -24.50
C ILE A 618 32.67 -4.58 -25.39
N VAL A 619 32.49 -5.88 -25.14
CA VAL A 619 33.04 -6.97 -25.96
C VAL A 619 31.93 -7.88 -26.43
N ARG A 620 32.08 -8.45 -27.63
CA ARG A 620 31.09 -9.33 -28.26
C ARG A 620 30.90 -10.62 -27.46
N ASP A 621 31.99 -11.35 -27.27
CA ASP A 621 31.99 -12.69 -26.70
C ASP A 621 32.80 -12.79 -25.40
N ILE A 622 32.67 -13.93 -24.74
CA ILE A 622 33.50 -14.33 -23.62
C ILE A 622 34.96 -14.50 -24.13
N PRO A 623 35.94 -13.74 -23.60
CA PRO A 623 37.33 -13.79 -24.07
C PRO A 623 37.95 -15.19 -24.03
N ASP A 624 38.85 -15.48 -24.97
CA ASP A 624 39.42 -16.83 -25.13
C ASP A 624 40.36 -17.28 -24.01
N TRP A 625 40.93 -16.34 -23.25
CA TRP A 625 41.66 -16.67 -22.03
C TRP A 625 40.77 -17.28 -20.93
N PHE A 626 39.44 -17.13 -21.04
CA PHE A 626 38.50 -17.72 -20.09
C PHE A 626 38.09 -19.11 -20.58
N THR A 627 38.77 -20.13 -20.07
CA THR A 627 38.63 -21.54 -20.47
C THR A 627 37.31 -22.19 -20.00
N GLU A 628 36.65 -21.63 -18.98
CA GLU A 628 35.46 -22.24 -18.35
C GLU A 628 34.14 -21.70 -18.93
N LYS A 629 34.07 -21.49 -20.26
CA LYS A 629 32.94 -20.85 -20.95
C LYS A 629 31.62 -21.58 -20.70
N ASP A 630 31.60 -22.91 -20.80
CA ASP A 630 30.40 -23.76 -20.63
C ASP A 630 29.85 -23.74 -19.19
N GLU A 631 30.71 -23.53 -18.20
CA GLU A 631 30.31 -23.42 -16.80
C GLU A 631 29.75 -22.04 -16.43
N LEU A 632 30.06 -20.98 -17.17
CA LEU A 632 29.70 -19.60 -16.80
C LEU A 632 28.19 -19.42 -16.57
N PHE A 633 27.39 -20.08 -17.40
CA PHE A 633 25.94 -19.91 -17.43
C PHE A 633 25.16 -20.90 -16.57
N THR A 634 25.81 -21.97 -16.10
CA THR A 634 25.25 -23.08 -15.32
C THR A 634 25.73 -23.06 -13.86
N SER A 635 26.98 -22.65 -13.62
CA SER A 635 27.61 -22.63 -12.30
C SER A 635 27.00 -21.58 -11.36
N ILE A 636 26.64 -22.03 -10.15
CA ILE A 636 26.16 -21.16 -9.07
C ILE A 636 27.27 -20.21 -8.62
N LYS A 637 28.55 -20.65 -8.64
CA LYS A 637 29.70 -19.84 -8.21
C LYS A 637 29.96 -18.64 -9.13
N ARG A 638 29.59 -18.74 -10.42
CA ARG A 638 29.73 -17.67 -11.42
C ARG A 638 28.44 -16.92 -11.74
N THR A 639 27.33 -17.28 -11.11
CA THR A 639 26.05 -16.57 -11.29
C THR A 639 25.75 -15.69 -10.09
N VAL A 640 25.68 -14.36 -10.29
CA VAL A 640 25.11 -13.45 -9.28
C VAL A 640 23.59 -13.63 -9.29
N LYS A 641 23.12 -14.51 -8.42
CA LYS A 641 21.72 -14.64 -8.02
C LYS A 641 21.40 -13.59 -6.95
N ASN A 642 20.12 -13.32 -6.74
CA ASN A 642 19.60 -12.51 -5.61
C ASN A 642 19.95 -11.01 -5.62
N ILE A 643 20.20 -10.40 -6.78
CA ILE A 643 20.12 -8.94 -6.91
C ILE A 643 18.67 -8.49 -6.60
N PRO A 644 18.44 -7.40 -5.83
CA PRO A 644 17.11 -6.83 -5.64
C PRO A 644 16.41 -6.45 -6.95
N LYS A 645 15.09 -6.32 -6.90
CA LYS A 645 14.34 -5.57 -7.93
C LYS A 645 14.62 -4.09 -7.70
N TYR A 646 14.91 -3.33 -8.76
CA TYR A 646 15.29 -1.90 -8.71
C TYR A 646 16.49 -1.61 -7.80
N ALA A 647 17.55 -2.41 -7.88
CA ALA A 647 18.74 -2.20 -7.06
C ALA A 647 19.39 -0.82 -7.34
N SER A 648 19.93 -0.19 -6.30
CA SER A 648 20.59 1.12 -6.41
C SER A 648 21.99 0.99 -7.01
N ALA A 649 22.53 2.09 -7.54
CA ALA A 649 23.90 2.12 -8.08
C ALA A 649 24.95 1.62 -7.05
N GLN A 650 24.82 2.04 -5.78
CA GLN A 650 25.72 1.62 -4.71
C GLN A 650 25.68 0.10 -4.44
N PHE A 651 24.53 -0.56 -4.63
CA PHE A 651 24.43 -2.01 -4.43
C PHE A 651 25.41 -2.78 -5.35
N TYR A 652 25.59 -2.31 -6.58
CA TYR A 652 26.51 -2.92 -7.55
C TYR A 652 27.97 -2.77 -7.13
N ILE A 653 28.36 -1.56 -6.68
CA ILE A 653 29.70 -1.27 -6.16
C ILE A 653 30.00 -2.14 -4.93
N ASP A 654 29.05 -2.26 -4.00
CA ASP A 654 29.25 -2.94 -2.71
C ASP A 654 29.20 -4.49 -2.82
N ASN A 655 28.34 -5.05 -3.68
CA ASN A 655 27.98 -6.48 -3.64
C ASN A 655 28.30 -7.26 -4.91
N VAL A 656 28.42 -6.58 -6.06
CA VAL A 656 28.60 -7.23 -7.38
C VAL A 656 30.03 -7.07 -7.87
N LEU A 657 30.56 -5.84 -7.84
CA LEU A 657 31.93 -5.53 -8.25
C LEU A 657 33.01 -6.36 -7.51
N PRO A 658 32.95 -6.62 -6.19
CA PRO A 658 33.95 -7.45 -5.52
C PRO A 658 33.98 -8.89 -6.06
N ARG A 659 32.80 -9.45 -6.38
CA ARG A 659 32.67 -10.80 -6.95
C ARG A 659 33.18 -10.87 -8.39
N ILE A 660 32.97 -9.81 -9.18
CA ILE A 660 33.56 -9.70 -10.53
C ILE A 660 35.09 -9.64 -10.43
N LYS A 661 35.65 -8.86 -9.50
CA LYS A 661 37.12 -8.81 -9.28
C LYS A 661 37.70 -10.17 -8.86
N GLU A 662 36.98 -10.93 -8.05
CA GLU A 662 37.35 -12.29 -7.61
C GLU A 662 37.28 -13.33 -8.75
N LYS A 663 36.14 -13.42 -9.45
CA LYS A 663 35.86 -14.49 -10.45
C LYS A 663 36.21 -14.13 -11.89
N LYS A 664 36.67 -12.90 -12.13
CA LYS A 664 36.98 -12.28 -13.44
C LYS A 664 35.79 -12.09 -14.37
N ILE A 665 34.95 -13.11 -14.55
CA ILE A 665 33.71 -13.06 -15.34
C ILE A 665 32.55 -13.60 -14.49
N MET A 666 31.42 -12.89 -14.50
CA MET A 666 30.19 -13.26 -13.78
C MET A 666 28.96 -13.06 -14.66
N SER A 667 28.02 -14.00 -14.60
CA SER A 667 26.70 -13.90 -15.22
C SER A 667 25.67 -13.39 -14.20
N ILE A 668 24.83 -12.42 -14.56
CA ILE A 668 23.78 -11.88 -13.69
C ILE A 668 22.42 -12.41 -14.15
N LYS A 669 21.74 -13.23 -13.34
CA LYS A 669 20.47 -13.89 -13.73
C LYS A 669 19.45 -13.97 -12.59
N PRO A 670 18.14 -13.72 -12.87
CA PRO A 670 17.61 -13.08 -14.07
C PRO A 670 17.93 -11.58 -14.10
N PHE A 671 18.05 -10.97 -15.28
CA PHE A 671 18.39 -9.55 -15.45
C PHE A 671 17.17 -8.62 -15.58
N VAL A 672 15.98 -9.02 -15.11
CA VAL A 672 14.78 -8.17 -15.22
C VAL A 672 14.67 -7.22 -14.04
N ASP A 673 14.31 -5.96 -14.31
CA ASP A 673 14.10 -4.84 -13.40
C ASP A 673 15.28 -4.59 -12.45
N ARG A 674 16.48 -4.39 -13.00
CA ARG A 674 17.73 -4.46 -12.21
C ARG A 674 18.34 -3.16 -11.72
N LEU A 675 18.13 -2.03 -12.40
CA LEU A 675 18.57 -0.72 -11.91
C LEU A 675 17.35 0.15 -11.58
N GLY A 676 17.27 0.63 -10.34
CA GLY A 676 16.22 1.56 -9.90
C GLY A 676 16.40 2.97 -10.45
N TYR A 677 15.56 3.91 -9.99
CA TYR A 677 15.67 5.33 -10.33
C TYR A 677 16.32 6.16 -9.22
N GLY A 678 16.10 5.80 -7.95
CA GLY A 678 16.62 6.53 -6.80
C GLY A 678 18.14 6.39 -6.62
N ASN A 679 18.80 7.52 -6.31
CA ASN A 679 20.26 7.66 -6.16
C ASN A 679 21.11 7.18 -7.36
N VAL A 680 20.53 7.11 -8.56
CA VAL A 680 21.28 6.96 -9.81
C VAL A 680 21.71 8.36 -10.28
N PRO A 681 23.02 8.63 -10.46
CA PRO A 681 23.50 9.94 -10.90
C PRO A 681 22.85 10.38 -12.22
N MET A 682 22.65 11.69 -12.40
CA MET A 682 21.99 12.22 -13.60
C MET A 682 22.71 11.80 -14.88
N GLU A 683 24.05 11.76 -14.89
CA GLU A 683 24.82 11.28 -16.04
C GLU A 683 24.59 9.80 -16.36
N ILE A 684 24.31 8.96 -15.35
CA ILE A 684 23.95 7.55 -15.59
C ILE A 684 22.54 7.44 -16.15
N ASN A 685 21.59 8.29 -15.72
CA ASN A 685 20.26 8.35 -16.35
C ASN A 685 20.33 8.91 -17.78
N ARG A 686 21.17 9.93 -18.05
CA ARG A 686 21.48 10.40 -19.40
C ARG A 686 22.12 9.31 -20.26
N LEU A 687 23.02 8.51 -19.70
CA LEU A 687 23.58 7.33 -20.38
C LEU A 687 22.49 6.31 -20.71
N ARG A 688 21.58 5.99 -19.78
CA ARG A 688 20.40 5.12 -20.04
C ARG A 688 19.56 5.64 -21.20
N CYS A 689 19.34 6.96 -21.29
CA CYS A 689 18.66 7.61 -22.41
C CYS A 689 19.46 7.49 -23.73
N ARG A 690 20.76 7.80 -23.70
CA ARG A 690 21.66 7.70 -24.86
C ARG A 690 21.71 6.28 -25.40
N VAL A 691 21.78 5.28 -24.51
CA VAL A 691 21.72 3.87 -24.88
C VAL A 691 20.40 3.55 -25.56
N ASN A 692 19.26 3.92 -24.94
CA ASN A 692 17.94 3.59 -25.48
C ASN A 692 17.62 4.27 -26.81
N TYR A 693 17.93 5.57 -26.95
CA TYR A 693 17.46 6.38 -28.07
C TYR A 693 18.51 6.65 -29.16
N HIS A 694 19.80 6.42 -28.90
CA HIS A 694 20.87 6.67 -29.86
C HIS A 694 21.78 5.47 -30.12
N ALA A 695 22.17 4.70 -29.09
CA ALA A 695 23.14 3.61 -29.25
C ALA A 695 22.51 2.32 -29.78
N LEU A 696 21.30 1.98 -29.32
CA LEU A 696 20.54 0.82 -29.80
C LEU A 696 19.90 1.12 -31.16
N LYS A 697 20.71 1.07 -32.21
CA LYS A 697 20.26 1.07 -33.60
C LYS A 697 20.00 -0.35 -34.10
N PHE A 698 18.99 -0.51 -34.94
CA PHE A 698 18.80 -1.75 -35.67
C PHE A 698 19.88 -1.91 -36.75
N LEU A 699 20.05 -3.12 -37.28
CA LEU A 699 20.96 -3.36 -38.40
C LEU A 699 20.57 -2.49 -39.62
N PRO A 700 21.55 -2.05 -40.45
CA PRO A 700 21.29 -1.13 -41.57
C PRO A 700 20.29 -1.65 -42.61
N ASP A 701 20.23 -2.95 -42.83
CA ASP A 701 19.27 -3.62 -43.72
C ASP A 701 17.82 -3.56 -43.18
N ILE A 702 17.65 -3.71 -41.86
CA ILE A 702 16.37 -3.51 -41.16
C ILE A 702 15.95 -2.03 -41.24
N GLU A 703 16.88 -1.08 -41.05
CA GLU A 703 16.59 0.35 -41.18
C GLU A 703 16.20 0.72 -42.62
N GLU A 704 16.97 0.29 -43.62
CA GLU A 704 16.72 0.53 -45.04
C GLU A 704 15.39 -0.08 -45.50
N MET A 705 15.08 -1.32 -45.10
CA MET A 705 13.82 -1.95 -45.44
C MET A 705 12.63 -1.27 -44.77
N ALA A 706 12.76 -0.82 -43.52
CA ALA A 706 11.73 -0.03 -42.85
C ALA A 706 11.53 1.34 -43.53
N ASP A 707 12.57 1.98 -44.04
CA ASP A 707 12.47 3.21 -44.84
C ASP A 707 11.81 2.98 -46.20
N LYS A 708 12.11 1.87 -46.88
CA LYS A 708 11.38 1.45 -48.10
C LYS A 708 9.90 1.25 -47.81
N LEU A 709 9.54 0.53 -46.74
CA LEU A 709 8.15 0.30 -46.33
C LEU A 709 7.42 1.60 -45.98
N ALA A 710 8.05 2.50 -45.21
CA ALA A 710 7.47 3.81 -44.87
C ALA A 710 7.30 4.72 -46.09
N THR A 711 8.27 4.70 -47.03
CA THR A 711 8.18 5.45 -48.30
C THR A 711 7.07 4.91 -49.19
N ARG A 712 6.94 3.58 -49.32
CA ARG A 712 5.84 2.93 -50.03
C ARG A 712 4.48 3.30 -49.40
N MET A 713 4.38 3.32 -48.07
CA MET A 713 3.17 3.80 -47.37
C MET A 713 2.80 5.25 -47.72
N ARG A 714 3.79 6.15 -47.75
CA ARG A 714 3.55 7.57 -48.08
C ARG A 714 3.16 7.78 -49.53
N ASN A 715 3.72 7.02 -50.46
CA ASN A 715 3.53 7.21 -51.90
C ASN A 715 2.42 6.34 -52.53
N ARG A 716 1.79 5.45 -51.76
CA ARG A 716 0.85 4.42 -52.26
C ARG A 716 -0.34 4.96 -53.04
N THR A 717 -0.74 6.21 -52.79
CA THR A 717 -1.90 6.88 -53.39
C THR A 717 -1.52 7.87 -54.51
N GLY A 718 -0.29 7.75 -55.06
CA GLY A 718 0.20 8.58 -56.17
C GLY A 718 0.71 9.97 -55.77
N ASN A 719 0.34 10.44 -54.58
CA ASN A 719 0.86 11.65 -53.94
C ASN A 719 1.48 11.29 -52.57
N VAL A 720 2.41 12.11 -52.08
CA VAL A 720 3.03 11.94 -50.76
C VAL A 720 2.00 12.28 -49.67
N ASN A 721 1.35 11.26 -49.13
CA ASN A 721 0.28 11.38 -48.15
C ASN A 721 0.71 10.89 -46.76
N PRO A 722 0.14 11.45 -45.67
CA PRO A 722 0.39 10.95 -44.32
C PRO A 722 -0.20 9.54 -44.13
N TYR A 723 0.36 8.80 -43.18
CA TYR A 723 -0.17 7.50 -42.77
C TYR A 723 -0.19 7.33 -41.25
N MET A 724 -1.16 6.52 -40.81
CA MET A 724 -1.29 6.06 -39.43
C MET A 724 -0.59 4.70 -39.30
N ALA A 725 0.15 4.47 -38.22
CA ALA A 725 0.58 3.14 -37.82
C ALA A 725 -0.21 2.64 -36.62
N LEU A 726 -0.91 1.51 -36.81
CA LEU A 726 -1.73 0.85 -35.81
C LEU A 726 -1.01 -0.40 -35.29
N HIS A 727 -0.51 -0.34 -34.07
CA HIS A 727 -0.01 -1.50 -33.34
C HIS A 727 -1.19 -2.30 -32.75
N LEU A 728 -1.53 -3.38 -33.43
CA LEU A 728 -2.64 -4.29 -33.13
C LEU A 728 -2.14 -5.49 -32.33
N ARG A 729 -2.22 -5.39 -31.00
CA ARG A 729 -1.77 -6.44 -30.06
C ARG A 729 -2.85 -7.52 -29.87
N PHE A 730 -3.18 -8.24 -30.94
CA PHE A 730 -4.26 -9.23 -31.00
C PHE A 730 -3.77 -10.64 -31.44
N GLU A 731 -2.55 -10.99 -31.07
CA GLU A 731 -1.94 -12.27 -31.40
C GLU A 731 -2.46 -13.40 -30.48
N LYS A 732 -2.39 -14.67 -30.94
CA LYS A 732 -2.85 -15.85 -30.18
C LYS A 732 -2.32 -15.89 -28.74
N GLY A 733 -1.06 -15.50 -28.53
CA GLY A 733 -0.44 -15.41 -27.20
C GLY A 733 -1.11 -14.37 -26.29
N MET A 734 -1.41 -13.16 -26.81
CA MET A 734 -2.07 -12.10 -26.05
C MET A 734 -3.55 -12.40 -25.80
N VAL A 735 -4.26 -12.92 -26.80
CA VAL A 735 -5.65 -13.38 -26.68
C VAL A 735 -5.76 -14.51 -25.65
N GLY A 736 -4.81 -15.46 -25.67
CA GLY A 736 -4.66 -16.50 -24.65
C GLY A 736 -4.46 -15.90 -23.25
N LEU A 737 -3.39 -15.11 -23.08
CA LEU A 737 -2.98 -14.50 -21.81
C LEU A 737 -4.03 -13.55 -21.21
N SER A 738 -4.83 -12.87 -22.02
CA SER A 738 -5.89 -11.98 -21.52
C SER A 738 -6.97 -12.72 -20.74
N PHE A 739 -7.24 -13.99 -21.09
CA PHE A 739 -8.41 -14.75 -20.59
C PHE A 739 -9.74 -13.99 -20.76
N CYS A 740 -9.84 -13.16 -21.81
CA CYS A 740 -11.07 -12.49 -22.21
C CYS A 740 -11.89 -13.36 -23.18
N ASP A 741 -13.18 -13.08 -23.30
CA ASP A 741 -14.00 -13.63 -24.37
C ASP A 741 -13.98 -12.67 -25.57
N PHE A 742 -13.81 -13.28 -26.74
CA PHE A 742 -13.85 -12.60 -28.02
C PHE A 742 -14.92 -13.26 -28.88
N ALA A 743 -15.45 -12.51 -29.86
CA ALA A 743 -16.30 -13.11 -30.87
C ALA A 743 -15.55 -14.28 -31.54
N GLY A 744 -16.24 -15.22 -32.17
CA GLY A 744 -15.59 -16.33 -32.85
C GLY A 744 -16.41 -17.60 -32.85
N THR A 745 -16.01 -18.55 -33.70
CA THR A 745 -16.73 -19.81 -33.87
C THR A 745 -16.57 -20.72 -32.65
N ARG A 746 -17.39 -21.78 -32.57
CA ARG A 746 -17.31 -22.76 -31.48
C ARG A 746 -15.94 -23.46 -31.47
N GLU A 747 -15.38 -23.70 -32.65
CA GLU A 747 -14.09 -24.32 -32.90
C GLU A 747 -12.94 -23.38 -32.51
N GLU A 748 -13.01 -22.09 -32.88
CA GLU A 748 -12.05 -21.07 -32.45
C GLU A 748 -11.96 -21.01 -30.92
N LYS A 749 -13.13 -20.95 -30.25
CA LYS A 749 -13.23 -20.90 -28.78
C LYS A 749 -12.69 -22.18 -28.13
N ALA A 750 -12.99 -23.35 -28.69
CA ALA A 750 -12.46 -24.63 -28.19
C ALA A 750 -10.93 -24.70 -28.30
N MET A 751 -10.35 -24.34 -29.45
CA MET A 751 -8.89 -24.30 -29.65
C MET A 751 -8.20 -23.29 -28.71
N MET A 752 -8.83 -22.16 -28.43
CA MET A 752 -8.31 -21.18 -27.46
C MET A 752 -8.39 -21.69 -26.02
N ALA A 753 -9.43 -22.45 -25.68
CA ALA A 753 -9.58 -23.08 -24.38
C ALA A 753 -8.46 -24.11 -24.13
N GLU A 754 -8.21 -25.02 -25.08
CA GLU A 754 -7.10 -25.98 -25.01
C GLU A 754 -5.73 -25.27 -24.91
N TYR A 755 -5.51 -24.23 -25.72
CA TYR A 755 -4.27 -23.44 -25.66
C TYR A 755 -4.07 -22.78 -24.29
N ARG A 756 -5.14 -22.21 -23.70
CA ARG A 756 -5.11 -21.64 -22.35
C ARG A 756 -4.85 -22.70 -21.28
N GLN A 757 -5.42 -23.89 -21.42
CA GLN A 757 -5.19 -25.03 -20.52
C GLN A 757 -3.73 -25.50 -20.57
N LYS A 758 -3.12 -25.54 -21.77
CA LYS A 758 -1.72 -25.96 -21.96
C LYS A 758 -0.71 -24.94 -21.45
N GLN A 759 -0.91 -23.65 -21.75
CA GLN A 759 0.06 -22.58 -21.44
C GLN A 759 -0.09 -22.03 -20.02
N TRP A 760 -1.33 -21.95 -19.50
CA TRP A 760 -1.62 -21.40 -18.17
C TRP A 760 -2.55 -22.34 -17.36
N PRO A 761 -2.18 -23.61 -17.13
CA PRO A 761 -3.05 -24.65 -16.56
C PRO A 761 -3.69 -24.27 -15.22
N ARG A 762 -2.96 -23.53 -14.36
CA ARG A 762 -3.49 -23.04 -13.09
C ARG A 762 -4.62 -22.02 -13.30
N ARG A 763 -4.40 -21.00 -14.15
CA ARG A 763 -5.40 -19.96 -14.44
C ARG A 763 -6.59 -20.52 -15.23
N TYR A 764 -6.38 -21.56 -16.03
CA TYR A 764 -7.47 -22.25 -16.73
C TYR A 764 -8.40 -22.99 -15.77
N LYS A 765 -7.84 -23.72 -14.78
CA LYS A 765 -8.63 -24.44 -13.75
C LYS A 765 -9.52 -23.50 -12.91
N ASN A 766 -9.01 -22.32 -12.56
CA ASN A 766 -9.70 -21.26 -11.82
C ASN A 766 -10.78 -20.50 -12.64
N GLY A 767 -11.56 -21.19 -13.47
CA GLY A 767 -12.71 -20.63 -14.21
C GLY A 767 -12.47 -19.41 -15.12
N SER A 768 -11.24 -18.89 -15.23
CA SER A 768 -10.97 -17.55 -15.79
C SER A 768 -11.32 -17.41 -17.28
N HIS A 769 -11.58 -18.52 -17.97
CA HIS A 769 -11.94 -18.60 -19.37
C HIS A 769 -13.46 -18.69 -19.60
N LEU A 770 -14.26 -18.84 -18.54
CA LEU A 770 -15.72 -18.96 -18.61
C LEU A 770 -16.36 -17.63 -19.02
N TRP A 771 -17.42 -17.71 -19.83
CA TRP A 771 -18.05 -16.57 -20.50
C TRP A 771 -18.33 -15.35 -19.59
N PRO A 772 -18.93 -15.45 -18.39
CA PRO A 772 -19.26 -14.27 -17.59
C PRO A 772 -18.04 -13.41 -17.23
N LEU A 773 -17.04 -14.04 -16.60
CA LEU A 773 -15.77 -13.42 -16.18
C LEU A 773 -14.88 -13.05 -17.37
N ALA A 774 -14.97 -13.78 -18.48
CA ALA A 774 -14.22 -13.49 -19.70
C ALA A 774 -14.81 -12.27 -20.45
N LEU A 775 -16.13 -12.08 -20.42
CA LEU A 775 -16.84 -10.92 -20.96
C LEU A 775 -16.70 -9.68 -20.07
N GLU A 776 -16.73 -9.84 -18.74
CA GLU A 776 -16.61 -8.73 -17.78
C GLU A 776 -15.28 -7.96 -17.95
N LYS A 777 -14.16 -8.68 -18.09
CA LYS A 777 -12.85 -8.08 -18.42
C LYS A 777 -12.88 -7.21 -19.67
N ARG A 778 -13.70 -7.56 -20.65
CA ARG A 778 -13.91 -6.76 -21.86
C ARG A 778 -14.70 -5.50 -21.54
N LYS A 779 -15.75 -5.64 -20.72
CA LYS A 779 -16.55 -4.51 -20.21
C LYS A 779 -15.76 -3.53 -19.34
N GLU A 780 -14.63 -3.93 -18.76
CA GLU A 780 -13.81 -3.04 -17.95
C GLU A 780 -12.62 -2.46 -18.75
N GLY A 781 -12.59 -2.67 -20.07
CA GLY A 781 -11.50 -2.24 -20.93
C GLY A 781 -10.16 -2.91 -20.61
N ARG A 782 -10.16 -4.08 -19.94
CA ARG A 782 -8.95 -4.79 -19.53
C ARG A 782 -8.34 -5.61 -20.68
N CYS A 783 -9.14 -6.02 -21.66
CA CYS A 783 -8.71 -6.78 -22.84
C CYS A 783 -7.90 -5.94 -23.85
N PRO A 784 -7.15 -6.55 -24.80
CA PRO A 784 -6.81 -5.88 -26.07
C PRO A 784 -8.08 -5.59 -26.88
N LEU A 785 -8.08 -4.51 -27.68
CA LEU A 785 -9.17 -4.27 -28.62
C LEU A 785 -9.08 -5.22 -29.82
N GLU A 786 -10.23 -5.73 -30.27
CA GLU A 786 -10.38 -6.42 -31.55
C GLU A 786 -10.16 -5.45 -32.73
N PRO A 787 -9.80 -5.95 -33.94
CA PRO A 787 -9.63 -5.09 -35.11
C PRO A 787 -10.87 -4.23 -35.42
N GLY A 788 -12.07 -4.81 -35.35
CA GLY A 788 -13.32 -4.07 -35.57
C GLY A 788 -13.54 -2.96 -34.54
N GLU A 789 -13.21 -3.19 -33.28
CA GLU A 789 -13.40 -2.21 -32.19
C GLU A 789 -12.52 -0.98 -32.37
N ILE A 790 -11.23 -1.17 -32.66
CA ILE A 790 -10.36 -0.04 -32.91
C ILE A 790 -10.78 0.70 -34.20
N GLY A 791 -11.30 -0.01 -35.19
CA GLY A 791 -11.90 0.60 -36.38
C GLY A 791 -13.06 1.54 -36.03
N ILE A 792 -13.98 1.09 -35.19
CA ILE A 792 -15.13 1.88 -34.71
C ILE A 792 -14.66 3.14 -33.94
N ILE A 793 -13.66 3.01 -33.06
CA ILE A 793 -13.08 4.18 -32.35
C ILE A 793 -12.43 5.17 -33.34
N LEU A 794 -11.68 4.68 -34.33
CA LEU A 794 -11.04 5.55 -35.33
C LEU A 794 -12.07 6.28 -36.20
N ARG A 795 -13.15 5.60 -36.61
CA ARG A 795 -14.28 6.23 -37.30
C ARG A 795 -14.94 7.30 -36.43
N ALA A 796 -15.11 7.04 -35.14
CA ALA A 796 -15.65 8.01 -34.18
C ALA A 796 -14.71 9.19 -33.89
N MET A 797 -13.40 9.02 -34.09
CA MET A 797 -12.41 10.10 -34.08
C MET A 797 -12.38 10.95 -35.37
N GLY A 798 -13.26 10.65 -36.35
CA GLY A 798 -13.32 11.36 -37.63
C GLY A 798 -12.37 10.84 -38.71
N TYR A 799 -11.65 9.73 -38.50
CA TYR A 799 -10.83 9.13 -39.57
C TYR A 799 -11.73 8.51 -40.65
N THR A 800 -11.51 8.91 -41.90
CA THR A 800 -12.33 8.49 -43.05
C THR A 800 -11.80 7.18 -43.68
N LYS A 801 -12.55 6.58 -44.61
CA LYS A 801 -12.21 5.28 -45.22
C LYS A 801 -10.92 5.37 -46.08
N GLU A 802 -10.58 6.57 -46.51
CA GLU A 802 -9.39 6.93 -47.28
C GLU A 802 -8.10 6.90 -46.42
N THR A 803 -8.21 6.89 -45.09
CA THR A 803 -7.06 6.91 -44.17
C THR A 803 -6.10 5.74 -44.46
N GLN A 804 -4.85 6.05 -44.77
CA GLN A 804 -3.80 5.05 -44.96
C GLN A 804 -3.37 4.50 -43.59
N ILE A 805 -3.52 3.19 -43.37
CA ILE A 805 -3.17 2.54 -42.10
C ILE A 805 -2.16 1.41 -42.33
N TYR A 806 -0.97 1.55 -41.76
CA TYR A 806 -0.03 0.46 -41.60
C TYR A 806 -0.39 -0.34 -40.34
N VAL A 807 -0.62 -1.65 -40.44
CA VAL A 807 -0.91 -2.50 -39.28
C VAL A 807 0.34 -3.26 -38.85
N ALA A 808 0.88 -2.85 -37.70
CA ALA A 808 1.95 -3.56 -37.00
C ALA A 808 1.33 -4.62 -36.07
N SER A 809 1.56 -5.89 -36.38
CA SER A 809 1.03 -7.03 -35.63
C SER A 809 1.82 -8.29 -35.92
N GLY A 810 1.89 -9.20 -34.95
CA GLY A 810 2.14 -10.61 -35.23
C GLY A 810 0.92 -11.26 -35.90
N GLN A 811 0.88 -12.60 -35.94
CA GLN A 811 -0.27 -13.30 -36.52
C GLN A 811 -1.56 -13.02 -35.70
N VAL A 812 -2.46 -12.22 -36.28
CA VAL A 812 -3.75 -11.86 -35.70
C VAL A 812 -4.59 -13.12 -35.49
N TYR A 813 -5.06 -13.33 -34.26
CA TYR A 813 -5.92 -14.47 -33.94
C TYR A 813 -7.28 -14.35 -34.67
N GLY A 814 -7.70 -15.42 -35.34
CA GLY A 814 -8.86 -15.42 -36.25
C GLY A 814 -8.58 -14.88 -37.66
N GLY A 815 -7.33 -14.51 -37.96
CA GLY A 815 -6.84 -14.21 -39.32
C GLY A 815 -7.66 -13.17 -40.09
N SER A 816 -7.83 -13.40 -41.39
CA SER A 816 -8.54 -12.50 -42.32
C SER A 816 -9.98 -12.21 -41.88
N ASN A 817 -10.70 -13.21 -41.35
CA ASN A 817 -12.07 -13.04 -40.86
C ASN A 817 -12.13 -12.03 -39.71
N ARG A 818 -11.16 -12.08 -38.79
CA ARG A 818 -11.06 -11.12 -37.68
C ARG A 818 -10.68 -9.70 -38.14
N MET A 819 -9.89 -9.61 -39.21
CA MET A 819 -9.46 -8.34 -39.80
C MET A 819 -10.52 -7.70 -40.71
N ALA A 820 -11.48 -8.46 -41.23
CA ALA A 820 -12.47 -7.99 -42.21
C ALA A 820 -13.27 -6.74 -41.75
N PRO A 821 -13.77 -6.62 -40.50
CA PRO A 821 -14.46 -5.40 -40.07
C PRO A 821 -13.57 -4.15 -40.14
N LEU A 822 -12.29 -4.27 -39.78
CA LEU A 822 -11.33 -3.17 -39.86
C LEU A 822 -10.98 -2.83 -41.32
N ARG A 823 -10.77 -3.84 -42.17
CA ARG A 823 -10.53 -3.66 -43.62
C ARG A 823 -11.73 -3.02 -44.33
N ASN A 824 -12.96 -3.33 -43.92
CA ASN A 824 -14.16 -2.72 -44.48
C ASN A 824 -14.32 -1.23 -44.09
N MET A 825 -13.92 -0.85 -42.87
CA MET A 825 -13.92 0.56 -42.45
C MET A 825 -12.76 1.38 -43.03
N PHE A 826 -11.62 0.73 -43.28
CA PHE A 826 -10.39 1.34 -43.79
C PHE A 826 -9.76 0.45 -44.88
N PRO A 827 -10.30 0.45 -46.12
CA PRO A 827 -9.81 -0.37 -47.23
C PRO A 827 -8.35 -0.06 -47.61
N ASN A 828 -7.86 1.14 -47.28
CA ASN A 828 -6.47 1.53 -47.47
C ASN A 828 -5.51 0.94 -46.41
N LEU A 829 -5.95 0.05 -45.52
CA LEU A 829 -5.04 -0.61 -44.56
C LEU A 829 -4.21 -1.73 -45.20
N VAL A 830 -2.95 -1.83 -44.78
CA VAL A 830 -1.96 -2.78 -45.27
C VAL A 830 -1.01 -3.22 -44.16
N THR A 831 -0.38 -4.39 -44.32
CA THR A 831 0.73 -4.86 -43.49
C THR A 831 2.07 -4.76 -44.24
N LYS A 832 3.19 -5.08 -43.59
CA LYS A 832 4.51 -5.24 -44.26
C LYS A 832 4.47 -6.25 -45.41
N GLU A 833 3.72 -7.35 -45.26
CA GLU A 833 3.54 -8.38 -46.28
C GLU A 833 2.76 -7.87 -47.51
N ASP A 834 1.90 -6.85 -47.35
CA ASP A 834 1.17 -6.19 -48.45
C ASP A 834 2.05 -5.13 -49.17
N LEU A 835 3.21 -4.74 -48.60
CA LEU A 835 4.07 -3.65 -49.07
C LEU A 835 5.46 -4.09 -49.56
N ALA A 836 5.93 -5.25 -49.11
CA ALA A 836 7.18 -5.88 -49.54
C ALA A 836 6.91 -6.91 -50.64
N SER A 837 7.89 -7.12 -51.53
CA SER A 837 7.91 -8.33 -52.35
C SER A 837 8.14 -9.55 -51.46
N LYS A 838 7.81 -10.76 -51.96
CA LYS A 838 8.05 -12.00 -51.20
C LYS A 838 9.53 -12.19 -50.91
N GLU A 839 10.38 -11.87 -51.89
CA GLU A 839 11.83 -11.97 -51.86
C GLU A 839 12.44 -10.99 -50.85
N GLU A 840 11.97 -9.74 -50.83
CA GLU A 840 12.44 -8.72 -49.88
C GLU A 840 12.15 -9.10 -48.42
N ILE A 841 10.97 -9.67 -48.14
CA ILE A 841 10.55 -9.98 -46.77
C ILE A 841 11.03 -11.35 -46.28
N GLU A 842 11.34 -12.30 -47.17
CA GLU A 842 11.81 -13.64 -46.79
C GLU A 842 13.11 -13.59 -45.98
N HIS A 843 14.03 -12.67 -46.32
CA HIS A 843 15.28 -12.46 -45.60
C HIS A 843 15.05 -12.24 -44.09
N PHE A 844 14.06 -11.42 -43.74
CA PHE A 844 13.74 -11.07 -42.36
C PHE A 844 12.87 -12.11 -41.64
N LYS A 845 12.21 -13.04 -42.35
CA LYS A 845 11.38 -14.10 -41.73
C LYS A 845 12.17 -15.11 -40.92
N LYS A 846 13.49 -15.22 -41.13
CA LYS A 846 14.39 -16.08 -40.36
C LYS A 846 14.28 -15.84 -38.84
N HIS A 847 13.97 -14.61 -38.44
CA HIS A 847 13.89 -14.17 -37.06
C HIS A 847 12.60 -13.38 -36.82
N VAL A 848 11.69 -13.87 -35.97
CA VAL A 848 10.42 -13.18 -35.66
C VAL A 848 10.68 -11.80 -35.06
N THR A 849 11.77 -11.67 -34.32
CA THR A 849 12.22 -10.40 -33.74
C THR A 849 12.64 -9.37 -34.81
N SER A 850 13.20 -9.77 -35.97
CA SER A 850 13.55 -8.85 -37.06
C SER A 850 12.30 -8.29 -37.75
N LEU A 851 11.26 -9.11 -37.94
CA LEU A 851 9.96 -8.63 -38.42
C LEU A 851 9.31 -7.64 -37.45
N ALA A 852 9.48 -7.84 -36.14
CA ALA A 852 9.01 -6.90 -35.12
C ALA A 852 9.83 -5.59 -35.11
N ALA A 853 11.13 -5.65 -35.45
CA ALA A 853 11.97 -4.46 -35.61
C ALA A 853 11.53 -3.59 -36.81
N LEU A 854 11.20 -4.22 -37.96
CA LEU A 854 10.58 -3.53 -39.09
C LEU A 854 9.28 -2.84 -38.69
N ASP A 855 8.37 -3.57 -38.03
CA ASP A 855 7.11 -3.00 -37.52
C ASP A 855 7.36 -1.82 -36.57
N PHE A 856 8.37 -1.91 -35.69
CA PHE A 856 8.74 -0.83 -34.76
C PHE A 856 9.18 0.44 -35.50
N LEU A 857 10.07 0.31 -36.49
CA LEU A 857 10.60 1.44 -37.25
C LEU A 857 9.54 2.08 -38.16
N VAL A 858 8.73 1.29 -38.85
CA VAL A 858 7.61 1.81 -39.67
C VAL A 858 6.56 2.50 -38.78
N CYS A 859 6.33 2.01 -37.55
CA CYS A 859 5.52 2.72 -36.57
C CYS A 859 6.14 4.05 -36.12
N LEU A 860 7.45 4.07 -35.86
CA LEU A 860 8.16 5.27 -35.44
C LEU A 860 8.11 6.37 -36.51
N LYS A 861 8.28 6.01 -37.80
CA LYS A 861 8.26 6.91 -38.98
C LYS A 861 6.86 7.41 -39.39
N SER A 862 5.79 6.93 -38.74
CA SER A 862 4.40 7.31 -39.04
C SER A 862 4.01 8.70 -38.54
N ASP A 863 3.00 9.32 -39.14
CA ASP A 863 2.52 10.63 -38.71
C ASP A 863 1.65 10.53 -37.45
N VAL A 864 0.84 9.47 -37.36
CA VAL A 864 0.04 9.12 -36.19
C VAL A 864 0.29 7.67 -35.79
N PHE A 865 0.76 7.44 -34.56
CA PHE A 865 0.83 6.11 -33.97
C PHE A 865 -0.43 5.81 -33.15
N VAL A 866 -0.93 4.58 -33.19
CA VAL A 866 -2.10 4.11 -32.41
C VAL A 866 -1.81 2.72 -31.84
N MET A 867 -2.25 2.44 -30.61
CA MET A 867 -2.05 1.16 -29.93
C MET A 867 -3.39 0.53 -29.50
N THR A 868 -3.60 -0.77 -29.69
CA THR A 868 -4.82 -1.45 -29.17
C THR A 868 -4.68 -2.00 -27.75
N HIS A 869 -3.45 -2.14 -27.25
CA HIS A 869 -3.16 -2.60 -25.89
C HIS A 869 -1.77 -2.14 -25.44
N GLY A 870 -1.54 -2.11 -24.12
CA GLY A 870 -0.25 -1.78 -23.51
C GLY A 870 0.86 -2.81 -23.75
N GLY A 871 2.08 -2.45 -23.36
CA GLY A 871 3.27 -3.30 -23.45
C GLY A 871 4.51 -2.53 -23.87
N ASN A 872 5.69 -3.15 -23.74
CA ASN A 872 6.99 -2.50 -23.96
C ASN A 872 7.13 -1.92 -25.38
N PHE A 873 6.63 -2.62 -26.40
CA PHE A 873 6.67 -2.16 -27.80
C PHE A 873 6.00 -0.79 -27.99
N ALA A 874 4.74 -0.65 -27.55
CA ALA A 874 4.00 0.59 -27.66
C ALA A 874 4.61 1.72 -26.81
N LYS A 875 5.10 1.39 -25.60
CA LYS A 875 5.77 2.34 -24.71
C LYS A 875 7.05 2.91 -25.32
N LEU A 876 7.91 2.05 -25.86
CA LEU A 876 9.14 2.46 -26.52
C LEU A 876 8.83 3.35 -27.73
N ILE A 877 7.87 3.00 -28.60
CA ILE A 877 7.47 3.86 -29.71
C ILE A 877 6.98 5.23 -29.22
N ILE A 878 6.14 5.27 -28.18
CA ILE A 878 5.68 6.53 -27.57
C ILE A 878 6.90 7.34 -27.08
N GLY A 879 7.80 6.76 -26.29
CA GLY A 879 8.98 7.46 -25.79
C GLY A 879 9.90 7.97 -26.91
N PHE A 880 10.19 7.15 -27.92
CA PHE A 880 10.99 7.56 -29.08
C PHE A 880 10.35 8.71 -29.85
N ARG A 881 9.03 8.66 -30.09
CA ARG A 881 8.27 9.75 -30.75
C ARG A 881 8.29 11.04 -29.93
N ARG A 882 8.25 10.93 -28.60
CA ARG A 882 8.35 12.07 -27.68
C ARG A 882 9.78 12.65 -27.64
N TYR A 883 10.80 11.80 -27.65
CA TYR A 883 12.23 12.16 -27.60
C TYR A 883 12.72 12.77 -28.93
N MET A 884 12.63 12.02 -30.03
CA MET A 884 13.13 12.42 -31.34
C MET A 884 12.20 13.41 -32.05
N GLY A 885 10.88 13.23 -31.91
CA GLY A 885 9.87 14.00 -32.62
C GLY A 885 9.61 15.42 -32.10
N ARG A 886 10.36 15.90 -31.10
CA ARG A 886 10.23 17.24 -30.48
C ARG A 886 8.77 17.64 -30.21
N HIS A 887 7.98 16.74 -29.62
CA HIS A 887 6.56 16.93 -29.30
C HIS A 887 5.59 17.05 -30.50
N ARG A 888 6.06 16.89 -31.76
CA ARG A 888 5.25 17.08 -32.98
C ARG A 888 4.54 15.81 -33.48
N LEU A 889 4.97 14.62 -33.05
CA LEU A 889 4.44 13.34 -33.50
C LEU A 889 3.32 12.81 -32.57
N LYS A 890 2.12 12.59 -33.12
CA LYS A 890 0.91 12.20 -32.36
C LYS A 890 0.89 10.70 -32.04
N SER A 891 0.43 10.32 -30.85
CA SER A 891 0.42 8.93 -30.37
C SER A 891 -0.87 8.59 -29.62
N ILE A 892 -1.91 8.12 -30.31
CA ILE A 892 -3.23 7.90 -29.72
C ILE A 892 -3.22 6.64 -28.82
N LYS A 893 -3.73 6.79 -27.59
CA LYS A 893 -3.96 5.70 -26.64
C LYS A 893 -5.48 5.54 -26.39
N PRO A 894 -6.17 4.73 -27.22
CA PRO A 894 -7.61 4.52 -27.16
C PRO A 894 -8.11 4.20 -25.75
N ASP A 895 -9.19 4.86 -25.34
CA ASP A 895 -9.92 4.47 -24.14
C ASP A 895 -10.80 3.25 -24.44
N LYS A 896 -10.37 2.11 -23.91
CA LYS A 896 -11.02 0.81 -24.10
C LYS A 896 -12.33 0.68 -23.31
N GLY A 897 -12.56 1.55 -22.31
CA GLY A 897 -13.80 1.61 -21.55
C GLY A 897 -14.95 2.21 -22.36
N LEU A 898 -14.68 3.11 -23.30
CA LEU A 898 -15.71 3.62 -24.21
C LEU A 898 -16.30 2.52 -25.11
N MET A 899 -15.44 1.65 -25.63
CA MET A 899 -15.89 0.50 -26.41
C MET A 899 -16.76 -0.46 -25.59
N SER A 900 -16.46 -0.62 -24.30
CA SER A 900 -17.35 -1.34 -23.38
C SER A 900 -18.73 -0.68 -23.26
N LYS A 901 -18.81 0.64 -23.06
CA LYS A 901 -20.10 1.35 -22.96
C LYS A 901 -20.97 1.04 -24.20
N PHE A 902 -20.35 1.09 -25.38
CA PHE A 902 -21.02 0.80 -26.65
C PHE A 902 -21.52 -0.65 -26.77
N PHE A 903 -20.84 -1.64 -26.19
CA PHE A 903 -21.38 -3.01 -26.09
C PHE A 903 -22.38 -3.22 -24.94
N GLY A 904 -22.31 -2.39 -23.90
CA GLY A 904 -23.18 -2.46 -22.73
C GLY A 904 -24.57 -1.91 -23.00
N ASP A 905 -24.68 -0.95 -23.92
CA ASP A 905 -25.92 -0.29 -24.33
C ASP A 905 -26.15 -0.45 -25.85
N PRO A 906 -26.95 -1.45 -26.28
CA PRO A 906 -27.24 -1.67 -27.69
C PRO A 906 -28.14 -0.57 -28.31
N TYR A 907 -28.64 0.38 -27.50
CA TYR A 907 -29.43 1.51 -27.94
C TYR A 907 -28.63 2.83 -28.02
N MET A 908 -27.33 2.80 -27.68
CA MET A 908 -26.47 3.98 -27.72
C MET A 908 -26.42 4.60 -29.14
N PRO A 909 -26.88 5.85 -29.33
CA PRO A 909 -26.82 6.50 -30.64
C PRO A 909 -25.37 6.74 -31.10
N TRP A 910 -25.11 6.57 -32.40
CA TRP A 910 -23.78 6.81 -32.98
C TRP A 910 -23.23 8.21 -32.66
N ALA A 911 -24.08 9.25 -32.71
CA ALA A 911 -23.69 10.62 -32.39
C ALA A 911 -23.18 10.76 -30.94
N THR A 912 -23.84 10.13 -29.97
CA THR A 912 -23.43 10.11 -28.56
C THR A 912 -22.10 9.39 -28.38
N PHE A 913 -21.90 8.25 -29.05
CA PHE A 913 -20.61 7.54 -29.01
C PHE A 913 -19.47 8.36 -29.63
N VAL A 914 -19.72 9.06 -30.74
CA VAL A 914 -18.76 9.98 -31.39
C VAL A 914 -18.36 11.11 -30.42
N GLU A 915 -19.33 11.73 -29.77
CA GLU A 915 -19.08 12.79 -28.78
C GLU A 915 -18.24 12.28 -27.60
N ASP A 916 -18.61 11.13 -27.01
CA ASP A 916 -17.88 10.48 -25.92
C ASP A 916 -16.42 10.16 -26.31
N VAL A 917 -16.21 9.64 -27.52
CA VAL A 917 -14.87 9.37 -28.08
C VAL A 917 -14.07 10.65 -28.27
N MET A 918 -14.67 11.70 -28.84
CA MET A 918 -13.99 12.96 -29.10
C MET A 918 -13.59 13.67 -27.80
N ILE A 919 -14.51 13.85 -26.87
CA ILE A 919 -14.26 14.48 -25.56
C ILE A 919 -13.15 13.72 -24.81
N THR A 920 -13.26 12.39 -24.72
CA THR A 920 -12.28 11.56 -23.99
C THR A 920 -10.86 11.66 -24.56
N HIS A 921 -10.71 11.84 -25.88
CA HIS A 921 -9.41 11.84 -26.54
C HIS A 921 -8.78 13.22 -26.78
N GLN A 922 -9.47 14.32 -26.43
CA GLN A 922 -8.89 15.66 -26.46
C GLN A 922 -7.59 15.75 -25.65
N THR A 923 -7.54 15.10 -24.48
CA THR A 923 -6.36 15.09 -23.59
C THR A 923 -5.53 13.81 -23.66
N ARG A 924 -6.02 12.75 -24.33
CA ARG A 924 -5.37 11.41 -24.39
C ARG A 924 -4.62 11.17 -25.72
N THR A 925 -3.99 12.22 -26.23
CA THR A 925 -3.29 12.25 -27.52
C THR A 925 -1.88 11.65 -27.49
N GLY A 926 -1.43 11.19 -26.31
CA GLY A 926 -0.08 10.66 -26.05
C GLY A 926 1.05 11.66 -26.24
N LEU A 927 0.72 12.95 -26.36
CA LEU A 927 1.70 14.03 -26.34
C LEU A 927 2.44 14.09 -24.99
N PRO A 928 3.60 14.74 -24.91
CA PRO A 928 4.35 14.86 -23.65
C PRO A 928 3.65 15.71 -22.59
N GLU A 929 3.61 15.19 -21.37
CA GLU A 929 3.00 15.81 -20.20
C GLU A 929 4.08 16.18 -19.18
N SER A 930 3.87 17.29 -18.45
CA SER A 930 4.77 17.76 -17.39
C SER A 930 4.99 16.68 -16.32
N THR A 931 6.24 16.27 -16.12
CA THR A 931 6.59 15.08 -15.34
C THR A 931 6.46 15.28 -13.82
N PHE A 932 5.82 14.32 -13.17
CA PHE A 932 5.82 14.12 -11.72
C PHE A 932 6.99 13.19 -11.31
N PRO A 933 7.41 13.16 -10.03
CA PRO A 933 8.44 12.22 -9.57
C PRO A 933 8.00 10.77 -9.78
N HIS A 934 8.95 9.89 -10.09
CA HIS A 934 8.75 8.52 -10.61
C HIS A 934 8.22 8.47 -12.06
N TYR A 935 9.05 8.91 -13.02
CA TYR A 935 8.79 8.76 -14.44
C TYR A 935 9.22 7.36 -14.96
N ASP A 936 8.48 6.83 -15.92
CA ASP A 936 8.98 5.77 -16.80
C ASP A 936 9.89 6.42 -17.85
N LEU A 937 11.21 6.20 -17.74
CA LEU A 937 12.22 6.79 -18.62
C LEU A 937 11.99 6.44 -20.10
N TRP A 938 11.33 5.31 -20.36
CA TRP A 938 11.15 4.73 -21.68
C TRP A 938 9.85 5.19 -22.36
N GLU A 939 8.83 5.60 -21.59
CA GLU A 939 7.56 6.17 -22.10
C GLU A 939 7.53 7.71 -22.01
N ASN A 940 8.17 8.35 -21.02
CA ASN A 940 8.22 9.82 -20.87
C ASN A 940 9.64 10.35 -20.54
N PRO A 941 10.47 10.64 -21.56
CA PRO A 941 11.90 10.98 -21.39
C PRO A 941 12.20 12.44 -20.99
N LEU A 942 11.17 13.26 -20.72
CA LEU A 942 11.25 14.72 -20.61
C LEU A 942 12.23 15.26 -19.54
N THR A 943 12.31 14.65 -18.36
CA THR A 943 13.12 15.20 -17.23
C THR A 943 14.61 14.83 -17.28
N PRO A 944 15.02 13.59 -17.67
CA PRO A 944 16.42 13.17 -17.57
C PRO A 944 17.14 13.05 -18.92
N CYS A 945 16.40 12.82 -20.01
CA CYS A 945 16.97 12.60 -21.34
C CYS A 945 17.08 13.88 -22.16
N MET A 946 16.23 14.86 -21.84
CA MET A 946 16.06 16.09 -22.61
C MET A 946 16.48 17.28 -21.75
N CYS A 947 17.12 18.28 -22.36
CA CYS A 947 17.30 19.57 -21.71
C CYS A 947 15.93 20.25 -21.55
N ARG A 948 15.78 21.07 -20.51
CA ARG A 948 14.66 22.02 -20.48
C ARG A 948 14.84 22.98 -21.66
N ALA A 949 13.79 23.13 -22.47
CA ALA A 949 13.71 24.13 -23.53
C ALA A 949 13.58 25.53 -22.94
#